data_AF-A0A0F8AZF4-F1
#
_entry.id   AF-A0A0F8AZF4-F1
#
_cell.length_a   1.000
_cell.length_b   1.000
_cell.length_c   1.000
_cell.angle_alpha   90.00
_cell.angle_beta   90.00
_cell.angle_gamma   90.00
#
_symmetry.space_group_name_H-M   'P 1'
#
loop_
_entity.id
_entity.type
_entity.pdbx_description
1 polymer ?
#
loop_
_entity_poly.entity_id
_entity_poly.type
_entity_poly.pdbx_seq_one_letter_code
_entity_poly.pdbx_strand_id
1 'polypeptide(L)'
;MMNSYNEKPQSRSLMDDDAFRHKGGSIVSAFDAFPKAKPQYVTQTSGGGKWTVVMSIISVLLMFSETARWWRGAETHTFSVEKGIGHELQINLDTVVHMQCADIHVNVQDSAGDWIHAAQALRREPTLWSQWVDERGVHKLGYDAHGRIITGHGYEADEEGFGEEHVHDIVRHARKKAKWARTPRLRGSTGDSCRIFGSMLLNKVQGDFHITARGHGYQSMGEHVDHRSFNFSHIISELSFGPFHPSLANPLDRTINLADDHFHKFQYFLSVVPTEYRIGNSHSQSLSTNQYAVTEQSREVNELFAVPGIFVKYDIAPLLLQVVENRDSFLTFLVKIINVVSGVLVAGHWGFRITDWTRELLAVPSTRAYSSTAALPATYERLYAKYGQVRKALGTQRLTLAEKILYSHLDNPEENLLAGTNGGKDVRGKANLLLKPDRVNMQDASAQMALLQFMSCNLARPAIPASIHCDHLIVGSKGADADLSAGVALNKEVFDFLESAARKYGMDFWPPGAGIIHQTVLENYAVPGLMMLGTDSHSPNAGGLCTITIGVGGADAVEALVGAPWELKAPKILGVKLVGQLSDWVSPKDVILHLAGKLTVRGGTGYIIEYFGPGVETLSLTGMATMTNMGAEVGATTSIFPYTNASARYLTATRRAQAAANATNLQNFPAGASGDAVFQFKADEGAEYDQLIEINLSELEPHINGPFTPDLATPLSKFKATVEEQGWPQGLSAGLIGSCTNSSYEDMTKAESLLKQAKAAGLKPVADFYITPGSEQIRATLERDGTLDTFNEAGGILLSNACGPCIGQWKRQDGVEKGTPNAILTSYNRNFRGRNDGNPDTLNFLAAPEIVTAMAFSGKTTFNPMTDSITTPDGKQFKFSAPRGLEGPATPFVEGRESFKALSQEADPLVPIAVSPTSDRLALLEPFPAFPEGEVKGLRVLVKITGKCTTDTISAAGPWLKYKGHLANISTNTLNTAVNAETGEVNVAYDLDGSQTTIPELGARWKDRGQEWLVVAEHNYGEGSAREHAALQPRYLGARIVLVKSFARIHETNLKKQGVVPLTFANEADYDLINAGDEVETIGLYDMLKNQGRGDVSIKVTKKSGETVIIPTKHAVSKDQAGFILAGSALNLLSKRAATSS
;
A
#
# COMPACT_ATOMS: atom_id res chain seq x y z
N MET A 1 1.56 11.66 -79.08
CA MET A 1 1.14 12.54 -80.19
C MET A 1 0.42 13.72 -79.56
N MET A 2 1.13 14.80 -79.27
CA MET A 2 1.28 16.02 -80.09
C MET A 2 -0.05 16.77 -80.32
N ASN A 3 -0.18 17.87 -79.55
CA ASN A 3 -0.68 19.21 -79.86
C ASN A 3 -1.90 19.39 -80.78
N SER A 4 -2.82 20.26 -80.35
CA SER A 4 -2.88 21.65 -80.85
C SER A 4 -4.30 22.26 -80.77
N TYR A 5 -4.41 23.34 -80.00
CA TYR A 5 -5.13 24.59 -80.28
C TYR A 5 -6.64 24.68 -80.59
N ASN A 6 -7.13 25.80 -80.08
CA ASN A 6 -8.25 26.66 -80.50
C ASN A 6 -9.66 26.36 -79.97
N GLU A 7 -9.96 27.05 -78.87
CA GLU A 7 -10.85 28.22 -78.83
C GLU A 7 -11.95 28.37 -79.90
N LYS A 8 -13.12 28.77 -79.34
CA LYS A 8 -14.21 29.62 -79.86
C LYS A 8 -15.44 28.92 -80.51
N PRO A 9 -16.65 29.52 -80.48
CA PRO A 9 -17.06 30.81 -79.87
C PRO A 9 -18.42 30.82 -79.10
N GLN A 10 -18.84 32.02 -78.67
CA GLN A 10 -20.20 32.49 -78.31
C GLN A 10 -20.77 32.02 -76.95
N SER A 11 -20.75 32.77 -75.84
CA SER A 11 -21.12 34.17 -75.51
C SER A 11 -22.63 34.47 -75.37
N ARG A 12 -23.11 34.31 -74.13
CA ARG A 12 -24.19 35.03 -73.40
C ARG A 12 -25.64 35.04 -73.95
N SER A 13 -26.50 34.27 -73.28
CA SER A 13 -27.85 34.66 -72.80
C SER A 13 -27.95 34.24 -71.32
N LEU A 14 -28.18 35.12 -70.34
CA LEU A 14 -29.48 35.62 -69.82
C LEU A 14 -30.41 34.53 -69.25
N MET A 15 -30.49 34.47 -67.91
CA MET A 15 -31.64 34.09 -67.06
C MET A 15 -31.39 34.78 -65.70
N ASP A 16 -31.78 36.04 -65.52
CA ASP A 16 -33.10 36.62 -65.20
C ASP A 16 -33.39 36.63 -63.69
N ASP A 17 -33.21 37.83 -63.13
CA ASP A 17 -33.63 38.31 -61.82
C ASP A 17 -35.10 38.74 -61.92
N ASP A 18 -36.08 37.91 -61.49
CA ASP A 18 -37.41 38.33 -60.95
C ASP A 18 -38.44 37.18 -60.87
N ALA A 19 -38.22 36.14 -60.06
CA ALA A 19 -39.21 35.04 -59.90
C ALA A 19 -39.77 34.80 -58.48
N PHE A 20 -39.32 35.50 -57.43
CA PHE A 20 -39.80 35.21 -56.07
C PHE A 20 -40.16 36.45 -55.24
N ARG A 21 -41.29 37.07 -55.59
CA ARG A 21 -42.13 37.80 -54.62
C ARG A 21 -43.02 36.79 -53.88
N HIS A 22 -42.96 36.76 -52.55
CA HIS A 22 -44.09 36.25 -51.76
C HIS A 22 -45.06 37.40 -51.45
N LYS A 23 -46.32 37.24 -51.88
CA LYS A 23 -47.48 37.96 -51.35
C LYS A 23 -47.88 37.34 -50.00
N GLY A 24 -48.33 38.19 -49.07
CA GLY A 24 -49.29 37.84 -48.00
C GLY A 24 -48.71 37.30 -46.69
N GLY A 25 -48.67 38.16 -45.67
CA GLY A 25 -48.89 37.84 -44.25
C GLY A 25 -47.92 36.88 -43.55
N SER A 26 -46.85 37.40 -42.94
CA SER A 26 -46.35 36.89 -41.66
C SER A 26 -45.40 37.90 -41.02
N ILE A 27 -45.77 38.37 -39.84
CA ILE A 27 -44.99 39.28 -38.98
C ILE A 27 -43.97 38.41 -38.25
N VAL A 28 -42.70 38.41 -38.66
CA VAL A 28 -41.51 38.57 -37.82
C VAL A 28 -40.33 38.85 -38.75
N SER A 29 -39.81 40.08 -38.66
CA SER A 29 -38.57 40.54 -39.27
C SER A 29 -37.37 39.93 -38.55
N ALA A 30 -36.34 39.56 -39.32
CA ALA A 30 -35.05 39.03 -38.88
C ALA A 30 -34.55 39.52 -37.51
N PHE A 31 -34.27 38.57 -36.61
CA PHE A 31 -33.33 38.78 -35.52
C PHE A 31 -31.97 38.21 -35.98
N ASP A 32 -31.21 39.04 -36.68
CA ASP A 32 -29.81 38.76 -37.02
C ASP A 32 -28.92 39.45 -35.99
N ALA A 33 -28.48 38.69 -34.97
CA ALA A 33 -27.64 39.21 -33.89
C ALA A 33 -26.16 39.39 -34.29
N PHE A 34 -25.77 39.02 -35.52
CA PHE A 34 -24.38 39.15 -35.98
C PHE A 34 -24.33 39.49 -37.48
N PRO A 35 -24.14 40.76 -37.86
CA PRO A 35 -24.07 41.14 -39.27
C PRO A 35 -22.93 40.40 -39.97
N LYS A 36 -23.28 39.55 -40.95
CA LYS A 36 -22.31 38.87 -41.80
C LYS A 36 -21.51 39.90 -42.60
N ALA A 37 -20.18 39.79 -42.55
CA ALA A 37 -19.28 40.65 -43.29
C ALA A 37 -19.63 40.65 -44.79
N LYS A 38 -19.60 41.83 -45.42
CA LYS A 38 -19.82 41.99 -46.87
C LYS A 38 -18.87 41.05 -47.63
N PRO A 39 -19.30 40.43 -48.75
CA PRO A 39 -18.51 39.44 -49.51
C PRO A 39 -17.20 39.97 -50.13
N GLN A 40 -16.85 41.22 -49.85
CA GLN A 40 -15.64 41.91 -50.30
C GLN A 40 -14.50 41.86 -49.25
N TYR A 41 -14.73 41.23 -48.08
CA TYR A 41 -13.73 41.01 -47.02
C TYR A 41 -13.44 39.53 -46.75
N VAL A 42 -13.41 38.69 -47.79
CA VAL A 42 -12.90 37.31 -47.68
C VAL A 42 -11.73 37.19 -48.62
N THR A 43 -10.51 37.32 -48.09
CA THR A 43 -9.31 36.95 -48.81
C THR A 43 -9.32 35.43 -48.98
N GLN A 44 -9.60 34.97 -50.21
CA GLN A 44 -9.41 33.56 -50.54
C GLN A 44 -7.91 33.27 -50.53
N THR A 45 -7.44 32.71 -49.42
CA THR A 45 -6.06 32.20 -49.35
C THR A 45 -6.04 30.81 -49.96
N SER A 46 -4.98 30.49 -50.72
CA SER A 46 -4.78 29.13 -51.27
C SER A 46 -4.63 28.05 -50.18
N GLY A 47 -4.47 28.44 -48.92
CA GLY A 47 -4.40 27.56 -47.76
C GLY A 47 -5.77 27.07 -47.24
N GLY A 48 -6.82 27.91 -47.29
CA GLY A 48 -8.14 27.55 -46.77
C GLY A 48 -8.81 26.38 -47.51
N GLY A 49 -8.56 26.27 -48.81
CA GLY A 49 -9.04 25.14 -49.63
C GLY A 49 -8.43 23.79 -49.22
N LYS A 50 -7.14 23.77 -48.85
CA LYS A 50 -6.46 22.54 -48.40
C LYS A 50 -6.99 22.04 -47.07
N TRP A 51 -7.21 22.95 -46.11
CA TRP A 51 -7.78 22.61 -44.81
C TRP A 51 -9.21 22.09 -44.93
N THR A 52 -10.01 22.66 -45.83
CA THR A 52 -11.38 22.17 -46.08
C THR A 52 -11.37 20.72 -46.56
N VAL A 53 -10.50 20.38 -47.52
CA VAL A 53 -10.36 18.99 -48.04
C VAL A 53 -9.91 18.03 -46.93
N VAL A 54 -8.90 18.41 -46.14
CA VAL A 54 -8.40 17.59 -45.03
C VAL A 54 -9.49 17.35 -43.99
N MET A 55 -10.23 18.39 -43.59
CA MET A 55 -11.31 18.28 -42.61
C MET A 55 -12.45 17.42 -43.15
N SER A 56 -12.82 17.53 -44.43
CA SER A 56 -13.82 16.67 -45.05
C SER A 56 -13.41 15.19 -45.04
N ILE A 57 -12.15 14.86 -45.36
CA ILE A 57 -11.66 13.48 -45.33
C ILE A 57 -11.71 12.91 -43.91
N ILE A 58 -11.24 13.67 -42.92
CA ILE A 58 -11.25 13.25 -41.51
C ILE A 58 -12.68 13.05 -41.01
N SER A 59 -13.61 13.96 -41.33
CA SER A 59 -15.02 13.81 -40.98
C SER A 59 -15.63 12.54 -41.58
N VAL A 60 -15.36 12.23 -42.85
CA VAL A 60 -15.88 11.01 -43.50
C VAL A 60 -15.34 9.76 -42.82
N LEU A 61 -14.05 9.71 -42.51
CA LEU A 61 -13.43 8.56 -41.83
C LEU A 61 -14.03 8.32 -40.44
N LEU A 62 -14.18 9.37 -39.64
CA LEU A 62 -14.74 9.26 -38.30
C LEU A 62 -16.25 8.92 -38.32
N MET A 63 -17.00 9.46 -39.28
CA MET A 63 -18.40 9.08 -39.49
C MET A 63 -18.53 7.60 -39.86
N PHE A 64 -17.66 7.09 -40.72
CA PHE A 64 -17.65 5.67 -41.09
C PHE A 64 -17.33 4.79 -39.88
N SER A 65 -16.37 5.21 -39.04
CA SER A 65 -16.04 4.53 -37.78
C SER A 65 -17.23 4.46 -36.81
N GLU A 66 -17.94 5.58 -36.58
CA GLU A 66 -19.13 5.58 -35.73
C GLU A 66 -20.26 4.72 -36.32
N THR A 67 -20.42 4.72 -37.63
CA THR A 67 -21.41 3.88 -38.33
C THR A 67 -21.09 2.40 -38.17
N ALA A 68 -19.82 2.02 -38.31
CA ALA A 68 -19.36 0.65 -38.11
C ALA A 68 -19.50 0.18 -36.66
N ARG A 69 -19.32 1.08 -35.68
CA ARG A 69 -19.52 0.78 -34.26
C ARG A 69 -21.00 0.60 -33.92
N TRP A 70 -21.87 1.45 -34.47
CA TRP A 70 -23.32 1.33 -34.29
C TRP A 70 -23.88 0.03 -34.89
N TRP A 71 -23.36 -0.38 -36.06
CA TRP A 71 -23.78 -1.62 -36.72
C TRP A 71 -23.40 -2.89 -35.95
N ARG A 72 -22.17 -2.93 -35.38
CA ARG A 72 -21.67 -4.07 -34.60
C ARG A 72 -22.32 -4.19 -33.22
N GLY A 73 -22.78 -3.09 -32.62
CA GLY A 73 -23.29 -3.09 -31.24
C GLY A 73 -22.15 -3.20 -30.21
N ALA A 74 -22.52 -3.24 -28.93
CA ALA A 74 -21.59 -3.40 -27.82
C ALA A 74 -22.03 -4.57 -26.93
N GLU A 75 -21.12 -5.50 -26.71
CA GLU A 75 -21.33 -6.65 -25.83
C GLU A 75 -20.74 -6.35 -24.44
N THR A 76 -21.53 -6.60 -23.40
CA THR A 76 -21.12 -6.45 -22.01
C THR A 76 -21.18 -7.80 -21.31
N HIS A 77 -20.05 -8.24 -20.76
CA HIS A 77 -19.94 -9.47 -19.99
C HIS A 77 -20.04 -9.13 -18.50
N THR A 78 -20.96 -9.77 -17.81
CA THR A 78 -21.26 -9.50 -16.40
C THR A 78 -21.24 -10.81 -15.64
N PHE A 79 -20.39 -10.89 -14.62
CA PHE A 79 -20.35 -12.04 -13.72
C PHE A 79 -21.20 -11.74 -12.48
N SER A 80 -22.07 -12.66 -12.12
CA SER A 80 -22.89 -12.58 -10.92
C SER A 80 -22.86 -13.92 -10.18
N VAL A 81 -23.34 -13.96 -8.94
CA VAL A 81 -23.49 -15.23 -8.22
C VAL A 81 -24.76 -15.91 -8.73
N GLU A 82 -24.67 -17.18 -9.12
CA GLU A 82 -25.82 -17.99 -9.51
C GLU A 82 -26.77 -18.14 -8.31
N LYS A 83 -28.00 -17.62 -8.41
CA LYS A 83 -29.00 -17.63 -7.33
C LYS A 83 -30.07 -18.71 -7.51
N GLY A 84 -30.10 -19.39 -8.66
CA GLY A 84 -31.09 -20.42 -8.96
C GLY A 84 -30.72 -21.79 -8.39
N ILE A 85 -31.63 -22.42 -7.67
CA ILE A 85 -31.52 -23.83 -7.26
C ILE A 85 -32.01 -24.69 -8.43
N GLY A 86 -31.10 -25.11 -9.31
CA GLY A 86 -31.37 -26.11 -10.34
C GLY A 86 -31.02 -27.50 -9.82
N HIS A 87 -31.93 -28.47 -9.93
CA HIS A 87 -31.69 -29.84 -9.46
C HIS A 87 -31.06 -30.74 -10.53
N GLU A 88 -31.23 -30.41 -11.81
CA GLU A 88 -30.83 -31.24 -12.93
C GLU A 88 -29.89 -30.48 -13.88
N LEU A 89 -28.94 -31.21 -14.46
CA LEU A 89 -27.99 -30.74 -15.47
C LEU A 89 -27.99 -31.74 -16.64
N GLN A 90 -28.32 -31.24 -17.83
CA GLN A 90 -28.22 -32.02 -19.06
C GLN A 90 -26.77 -32.02 -19.55
N ILE A 91 -26.20 -33.17 -19.88
CA ILE A 91 -24.91 -33.30 -20.56
C ILE A 91 -25.16 -33.89 -21.95
N ASN A 92 -24.63 -33.25 -22.98
CA ASN A 92 -24.66 -33.73 -24.36
C ASN A 92 -23.26 -34.19 -24.74
N LEU A 93 -23.17 -35.40 -25.29
CA LEU A 93 -21.90 -36.00 -25.68
C LEU A 93 -22.04 -36.59 -27.09
N ASP A 94 -21.02 -36.40 -27.93
CA ASP A 94 -20.78 -37.14 -29.16
C ASP A 94 -19.28 -37.41 -29.27
N THR A 95 -18.89 -38.65 -29.02
CA THR A 95 -17.49 -39.05 -29.06
C THR A 95 -17.31 -40.35 -29.83
N VAL A 96 -16.21 -40.47 -30.55
CA VAL A 96 -15.79 -41.71 -31.23
C VAL A 96 -14.56 -42.24 -30.52
N VAL A 97 -14.59 -43.47 -30.05
CA VAL A 97 -13.46 -44.14 -29.37
C VAL A 97 -13.00 -45.31 -30.23
N HIS A 98 -11.68 -45.46 -30.40
CA HIS A 98 -11.04 -46.51 -31.23
C HIS A 98 -11.06 -47.89 -30.56
N MET A 99 -12.23 -48.31 -30.08
CA MET A 99 -12.50 -49.65 -29.55
C MET A 99 -13.89 -50.11 -29.99
N GLN A 100 -14.11 -51.43 -30.03
CA GLN A 100 -15.42 -51.98 -30.38
C GLN A 100 -16.47 -51.62 -29.32
N CYS A 101 -17.71 -51.34 -29.74
CA CYS A 101 -18.77 -50.94 -28.81
C CYS A 101 -19.08 -51.95 -27.69
N ALA A 102 -18.82 -53.25 -27.93
CA ALA A 102 -19.02 -54.31 -26.95
C ALA A 102 -17.97 -54.29 -25.82
N ASP A 103 -16.81 -53.69 -26.08
CA ASP A 103 -15.66 -53.67 -25.16
C ASP A 103 -15.59 -52.39 -24.32
N ILE A 104 -16.49 -51.44 -24.55
CA ILE A 104 -16.51 -50.14 -23.86
C ILE A 104 -17.58 -50.10 -22.78
N HIS A 105 -17.23 -49.58 -21.61
CA HIS A 105 -18.13 -49.22 -20.53
C HIS A 105 -18.16 -47.71 -20.34
N VAL A 106 -19.36 -47.14 -20.10
CA VAL A 106 -19.56 -45.69 -19.92
C VAL A 106 -20.35 -45.49 -18.65
N ASN A 107 -19.77 -44.76 -17.70
CA ASN A 107 -20.37 -44.49 -16.39
C ASN A 107 -20.25 -43.01 -16.02
N VAL A 108 -21.18 -42.55 -15.19
CA VAL A 108 -21.07 -41.29 -14.48
C VAL A 108 -21.22 -41.55 -12.99
N GLN A 109 -20.30 -41.00 -12.21
CA GLN A 109 -20.37 -40.98 -10.77
C GLN A 109 -20.45 -39.52 -10.31
N ASP A 110 -21.52 -39.17 -9.62
CA ASP A 110 -21.65 -37.84 -9.04
C ASP A 110 -21.01 -37.75 -7.64
N SER A 111 -20.86 -36.53 -7.10
CA SER A 111 -20.27 -36.30 -5.78
C SER A 111 -21.10 -36.88 -4.62
N ALA A 112 -22.38 -37.21 -4.85
CA ALA A 112 -23.23 -37.90 -3.87
C ALA A 112 -22.99 -39.43 -3.88
N GLY A 113 -22.22 -39.93 -4.84
CA GLY A 113 -21.95 -41.35 -5.01
C GLY A 113 -23.05 -42.10 -5.73
N ASP A 114 -24.02 -41.40 -6.34
CA ASP A 114 -25.08 -42.00 -7.13
C ASP A 114 -24.54 -42.48 -8.48
N TRP A 115 -24.83 -43.74 -8.79
CA TRP A 115 -24.42 -44.39 -10.03
C TRP A 115 -25.52 -44.24 -11.06
N ILE A 116 -25.27 -43.40 -12.05
CA ILE A 116 -26.17 -43.31 -13.19
C ILE A 116 -25.55 -44.14 -14.31
N HIS A 117 -26.24 -45.22 -14.71
CA HIS A 117 -25.84 -46.05 -15.84
C HIS A 117 -26.01 -45.26 -17.16
N ALA A 118 -25.05 -44.38 -17.44
CA ALA A 118 -24.94 -43.57 -18.66
C ALA A 118 -25.06 -44.40 -19.94
N ALA A 119 -24.66 -45.68 -19.88
CA ALA A 119 -24.83 -46.66 -20.95
C ALA A 119 -26.28 -46.85 -21.44
N GLN A 120 -27.30 -46.59 -20.60
CA GLN A 120 -28.71 -46.69 -20.99
C GLN A 120 -29.25 -45.38 -21.60
N ALA A 121 -28.63 -44.24 -21.30
CA ALA A 121 -29.03 -42.93 -21.79
C ALA A 121 -28.38 -42.56 -23.14
N LEU A 122 -27.16 -43.03 -23.38
CA LEU A 122 -26.40 -42.76 -24.61
C LEU A 122 -26.56 -43.90 -25.63
N ARG A 123 -26.59 -43.53 -26.91
CA ARG A 123 -26.60 -44.47 -28.03
C ARG A 123 -25.17 -44.85 -28.40
N ARG A 124 -24.99 -46.11 -28.78
CA ARG A 124 -23.70 -46.64 -29.25
C ARG A 124 -23.89 -47.23 -30.63
N GLU A 125 -23.11 -46.77 -31.60
CA GLU A 125 -23.16 -47.26 -32.97
C GLU A 125 -21.74 -47.62 -33.45
N PRO A 126 -21.54 -48.81 -34.04
CA PRO A 126 -20.24 -49.21 -34.56
C PRO A 126 -19.87 -48.35 -35.79
N THR A 127 -18.61 -47.94 -35.88
CA THR A 127 -18.07 -47.10 -36.96
C THR A 127 -16.62 -47.47 -37.28
N LEU A 128 -16.04 -46.89 -38.34
CA LEU A 128 -14.61 -46.97 -38.62
C LEU A 128 -13.88 -45.70 -38.20
N TRP A 129 -12.72 -45.80 -37.55
CA TRP A 129 -11.89 -44.66 -37.12
C TRP A 129 -11.55 -43.75 -38.30
N SER A 130 -11.14 -44.36 -39.41
CA SER A 130 -10.76 -43.67 -40.65
C SER A 130 -11.89 -42.88 -41.32
N GLN A 131 -13.15 -43.02 -40.88
CA GLN A 131 -14.28 -42.24 -41.40
C GLN A 131 -14.44 -40.89 -40.70
N TRP A 132 -13.80 -40.70 -39.54
CA TRP A 132 -13.94 -39.52 -38.70
C TRP A 132 -12.67 -38.68 -38.62
N VAL A 133 -11.54 -39.21 -39.09
CA VAL A 133 -10.25 -38.51 -39.15
C VAL A 133 -9.94 -38.19 -40.61
N ASP A 134 -9.89 -36.90 -40.96
CA ASP A 134 -9.43 -36.43 -42.28
C ASP A 134 -8.08 -35.72 -42.20
N GLU A 135 -7.40 -35.54 -43.33
CA GLU A 135 -6.11 -34.83 -43.42
C GLU A 135 -6.25 -33.29 -43.27
N ARG A 136 -7.45 -32.75 -42.99
CA ARG A 136 -7.77 -31.31 -43.18
C ARG A 136 -8.08 -30.52 -41.91
N GLY A 137 -7.70 -31.00 -40.74
CA GLY A 137 -7.63 -30.14 -39.55
C GLY A 137 -7.70 -30.89 -38.24
N VAL A 138 -6.54 -31.13 -37.64
CA VAL A 138 -6.40 -31.71 -36.30
C VAL A 138 -6.34 -30.56 -35.29
N HIS A 139 -7.37 -30.40 -34.45
CA HIS A 139 -7.30 -29.49 -33.32
C HIS A 139 -6.86 -30.26 -32.06
N LYS A 140 -5.61 -30.05 -31.64
CA LYS A 140 -5.09 -30.47 -30.33
C LYS A 140 -5.02 -29.24 -29.42
N LEU A 141 -5.35 -29.38 -28.14
CA LEU A 141 -5.17 -28.30 -27.17
C LEU A 141 -3.67 -27.93 -27.10
N GLY A 142 -3.35 -26.67 -27.40
CA GLY A 142 -1.97 -26.16 -27.42
C GLY A 142 -1.36 -26.00 -26.04
N TYR A 143 -0.04 -25.88 -25.94
CA TYR A 143 0.67 -25.57 -24.70
C TYR A 143 1.46 -24.26 -24.87
N ASP A 144 1.51 -23.42 -23.84
CA ASP A 144 2.29 -22.18 -23.86
C ASP A 144 3.78 -22.45 -23.65
N ALA A 145 4.61 -21.40 -23.76
CA ALA A 145 6.06 -21.48 -23.53
C ALA A 145 6.45 -21.94 -22.11
N HIS A 146 5.49 -22.05 -21.20
CA HIS A 146 5.63 -22.53 -19.83
C HIS A 146 5.03 -23.92 -19.61
N GLY A 147 4.61 -24.61 -20.67
CA GLY A 147 4.05 -25.96 -20.62
C GLY A 147 2.64 -26.05 -20.04
N ARG A 148 1.90 -24.94 -19.98
CA ARG A 148 0.49 -24.92 -19.56
C ARG A 148 -0.42 -25.10 -20.76
N ILE A 149 -1.51 -25.84 -20.58
CA ILE A 149 -2.51 -26.02 -21.63
C ILE A 149 -3.20 -24.70 -21.90
N ILE A 150 -3.08 -24.24 -23.13
CA ILE A 150 -3.74 -23.05 -23.63
C ILE A 150 -5.18 -23.43 -23.95
N THR A 151 -6.08 -23.06 -23.05
CA THR A 151 -7.52 -23.35 -23.17
C THR A 151 -8.26 -22.37 -24.09
N GLY A 152 -7.55 -21.39 -24.66
CA GLY A 152 -8.12 -20.24 -25.38
C GLY A 152 -7.42 -19.82 -26.68
N HIS A 153 -6.47 -20.58 -27.23
CA HIS A 153 -5.98 -20.34 -28.59
C HIS A 153 -6.78 -21.18 -29.60
N GLY A 154 -7.89 -20.59 -30.06
CA GLY A 154 -8.21 -20.58 -31.48
C GLY A 154 -8.04 -19.14 -31.95
N TYR A 155 -7.67 -18.96 -33.22
CA TYR A 155 -7.47 -17.69 -33.94
C TYR A 155 -6.04 -17.16 -34.00
N GLU A 156 -5.25 -17.84 -34.83
CA GLU A 156 -4.37 -17.11 -35.74
C GLU A 156 -5.21 -16.16 -36.62
N ALA A 157 -4.65 -14.99 -36.91
CA ALA A 157 -5.34 -13.83 -37.45
C ALA A 157 -5.76 -13.92 -38.94
N ASP A 158 -5.72 -15.10 -39.57
CA ASP A 158 -5.82 -15.23 -41.04
C ASP A 158 -6.88 -16.23 -41.58
N GLU A 159 -7.80 -16.74 -40.75
CA GLU A 159 -9.00 -17.45 -41.26
C GLU A 159 -10.29 -16.70 -40.89
N GLU A 160 -10.69 -15.80 -41.78
CA GLU A 160 -12.06 -15.28 -41.90
C GLU A 160 -13.04 -16.46 -42.02
N GLY A 161 -13.74 -16.75 -40.91
CA GLY A 161 -14.67 -17.88 -40.83
C GLY A 161 -15.23 -18.18 -39.43
N PHE A 162 -14.63 -17.61 -38.38
CA PHE A 162 -15.31 -16.80 -37.37
C PHE A 162 -16.42 -15.87 -37.90
N GLY A 163 -17.61 -16.36 -38.23
CA GLY A 163 -18.76 -15.47 -38.02
C GLY A 163 -18.74 -15.15 -36.53
N GLU A 164 -18.42 -13.92 -36.13
CA GLU A 164 -18.85 -13.41 -34.83
C GLU A 164 -20.38 -13.53 -34.86
N GLU A 165 -20.90 -14.71 -34.50
CA GLU A 165 -22.30 -14.87 -34.16
C GLU A 165 -22.44 -14.02 -32.89
N HIS A 166 -22.70 -12.73 -33.10
CA HIS A 166 -23.07 -11.81 -32.07
C HIS A 166 -24.19 -12.43 -31.23
N VAL A 167 -24.38 -11.96 -30.00
CA VAL A 167 -25.40 -12.51 -29.08
C VAL A 167 -26.76 -12.70 -29.76
N HIS A 168 -27.14 -11.81 -30.67
CA HIS A 168 -28.37 -11.95 -31.46
C HIS A 168 -28.42 -13.14 -32.43
N ASP A 169 -27.30 -13.55 -33.02
CA ASP A 169 -27.20 -14.73 -33.86
C ASP A 169 -27.24 -16.00 -33.02
N ILE A 170 -26.53 -16.06 -31.89
CA ILE A 170 -26.57 -17.19 -30.95
C ILE A 170 -28.00 -17.45 -30.46
N VAL A 171 -28.70 -16.40 -30.00
CA VAL A 171 -30.09 -16.49 -29.53
C VAL A 171 -31.05 -16.88 -30.67
N ARG A 172 -30.78 -16.45 -31.90
CA ARG A 172 -31.59 -16.82 -33.08
C ARG A 172 -31.36 -18.27 -33.50
N HIS A 173 -30.12 -18.74 -33.49
CA HIS A 173 -29.75 -20.11 -33.87
C HIS A 173 -30.24 -21.14 -32.85
N ALA A 174 -30.23 -20.80 -31.56
CA ALA A 174 -30.74 -21.64 -30.48
C ALA A 174 -32.24 -22.00 -30.61
N ARG A 175 -33.02 -21.23 -31.39
CA ARG A 175 -34.46 -21.52 -31.65
C ARG A 175 -34.69 -22.62 -32.70
N LYS A 176 -33.65 -23.10 -33.40
CA LYS A 176 -33.78 -24.20 -34.37
C LYS A 176 -33.78 -25.55 -33.63
N LYS A 177 -34.61 -26.50 -34.09
CA LYS A 177 -34.69 -27.85 -33.50
C LYS A 177 -33.38 -28.62 -33.72
N ALA A 178 -32.67 -28.95 -32.65
CA ALA A 178 -31.42 -29.69 -32.71
C ALA A 178 -31.60 -31.13 -33.24
N LYS A 179 -30.68 -31.60 -34.09
CA LYS A 179 -30.59 -32.98 -34.60
C LYS A 179 -29.14 -33.44 -34.58
N TRP A 180 -28.90 -34.62 -34.03
CA TRP A 180 -27.59 -35.28 -34.06
C TRP A 180 -27.18 -35.66 -35.48
N ALA A 181 -25.88 -35.57 -35.79
CA ALA A 181 -25.33 -36.02 -37.06
C ALA A 181 -25.54 -37.53 -37.25
N ARG A 182 -25.73 -37.98 -38.50
CA ARG A 182 -25.92 -39.41 -38.80
C ARG A 182 -24.57 -40.13 -38.82
N THR A 183 -24.51 -41.32 -38.23
CA THR A 183 -23.31 -42.17 -38.29
C THR A 183 -23.08 -42.64 -39.73
N PRO A 184 -21.83 -42.58 -40.24
CA PRO A 184 -21.47 -43.14 -41.53
C PRO A 184 -21.86 -44.62 -41.65
N ARG A 185 -22.32 -45.05 -42.84
CA ARG A 185 -22.72 -46.45 -43.06
C ARG A 185 -21.50 -47.35 -43.22
N LEU A 186 -21.46 -48.46 -42.47
CA LEU A 186 -20.48 -49.53 -42.65
C LEU A 186 -20.80 -50.34 -43.91
N ARG A 187 -19.83 -50.48 -44.83
CA ARG A 187 -19.94 -51.35 -46.01
C ARG A 187 -19.04 -52.58 -45.82
N GLY A 188 -19.60 -53.68 -45.30
CA GLY A 188 -18.95 -54.99 -45.26
C GLY A 188 -17.88 -55.22 -44.17
N SER A 189 -17.72 -54.32 -43.20
CA SER A 189 -16.80 -54.43 -42.06
C SER A 189 -17.55 -54.37 -40.72
N THR A 190 -17.03 -55.02 -39.68
CA THR A 190 -17.60 -55.06 -38.32
C THR A 190 -17.38 -53.77 -37.51
N GLY A 191 -16.67 -52.78 -38.07
CA GLY A 191 -16.32 -51.52 -37.39
C GLY A 191 -15.21 -51.73 -36.34
N ASP A 192 -14.19 -50.88 -36.37
CA ASP A 192 -13.06 -50.91 -35.42
C ASP A 192 -13.25 -49.95 -34.22
N SER A 193 -14.27 -49.08 -34.30
CA SER A 193 -14.52 -47.99 -33.37
C SER A 193 -15.97 -47.94 -32.93
N CYS A 194 -16.23 -47.24 -31.83
CA CYS A 194 -17.56 -47.00 -31.32
C CYS A 194 -17.85 -45.50 -31.24
N ARG A 195 -18.95 -45.07 -31.87
CA ARG A 195 -19.52 -43.74 -31.65
C ARG A 195 -20.50 -43.80 -30.48
N ILE A 196 -20.30 -42.96 -29.49
CA ILE A 196 -21.10 -42.82 -28.27
C ILE A 196 -21.72 -41.43 -28.31
N PHE A 197 -23.04 -41.33 -28.49
CA PHE A 197 -23.70 -40.04 -28.63
C PHE A 197 -25.09 -39.98 -28.01
N GLY A 198 -25.49 -38.79 -27.56
CA GLY A 198 -26.80 -38.52 -26.99
C GLY A 198 -26.78 -37.46 -25.89
N SER A 199 -27.92 -37.32 -25.23
CA SER A 199 -28.11 -36.40 -24.10
C SER A 199 -28.50 -37.21 -22.87
N MET A 200 -27.87 -36.91 -21.73
CA MET A 200 -28.20 -37.49 -20.43
C MET A 200 -28.59 -36.39 -19.45
N LEU A 201 -29.51 -36.70 -18.54
CA LEU A 201 -29.94 -35.80 -17.48
C LEU A 201 -29.38 -36.33 -16.16
N LEU A 202 -28.61 -35.50 -15.47
CA LEU A 202 -27.90 -35.85 -14.23
C LEU A 202 -28.23 -34.83 -13.14
N ASN A 203 -27.85 -35.13 -11.90
CA ASN A 203 -27.91 -34.16 -10.81
C ASN A 203 -26.95 -32.98 -11.10
N LYS A 204 -27.37 -31.75 -10.81
CA LYS A 204 -26.54 -30.55 -10.95
C LYS A 204 -25.53 -30.44 -9.78
N VAL A 205 -24.57 -31.37 -9.74
CA VAL A 205 -23.48 -31.43 -8.77
C VAL A 205 -22.16 -31.76 -9.48
N GLN A 206 -21.03 -31.66 -8.78
CA GLN A 206 -19.74 -32.11 -9.30
C GLN A 206 -19.80 -33.59 -9.67
N GLY A 207 -19.22 -33.97 -10.80
CA GLY A 207 -19.27 -35.34 -11.29
C GLY A 207 -18.04 -35.78 -12.08
N ASP A 208 -17.93 -37.09 -12.24
CA ASP A 208 -16.84 -37.77 -12.94
C ASP A 208 -17.42 -38.74 -13.97
N PHE A 209 -17.25 -38.42 -15.25
CA PHE A 209 -17.71 -39.22 -16.39
C PHE A 209 -16.54 -40.05 -16.92
N HIS A 210 -16.67 -41.38 -16.96
CA HIS A 210 -15.59 -42.27 -17.39
C HIS A 210 -16.01 -43.18 -18.55
N ILE A 211 -15.14 -43.31 -19.54
CA ILE A 211 -15.18 -44.32 -20.60
C ILE A 211 -14.00 -45.27 -20.38
N THR A 212 -14.28 -46.51 -20.00
CA THR A 212 -13.26 -47.53 -19.69
C THR A 212 -13.52 -48.82 -20.47
N ALA A 213 -12.54 -49.72 -20.49
CA ALA A 213 -12.73 -51.06 -21.05
C ALA A 213 -13.63 -51.90 -20.13
N ARG A 214 -14.41 -52.81 -20.71
CA ARG A 214 -15.24 -53.76 -19.98
C ARG A 214 -14.35 -54.63 -19.06
N GLY A 215 -14.66 -54.65 -17.76
CA GLY A 215 -13.88 -55.33 -16.73
C GLY A 215 -12.79 -54.49 -16.07
N HIS A 216 -12.56 -53.25 -16.50
CA HIS A 216 -11.60 -52.31 -15.90
C HIS A 216 -12.30 -51.05 -15.40
N GLY A 217 -12.10 -50.70 -14.12
CA GLY A 217 -12.74 -49.55 -13.47
C GLY A 217 -13.53 -49.93 -12.23
N TYR A 218 -14.68 -50.58 -12.42
CA TYR A 218 -15.61 -50.92 -11.33
C TYR A 218 -15.95 -52.41 -11.37
N GLN A 219 -16.06 -53.05 -10.20
CA GLN A 219 -16.24 -54.50 -10.05
C GLN A 219 -17.55 -54.98 -10.71
N SER A 220 -17.49 -55.34 -12.00
CA SER A 220 -18.55 -56.10 -12.67
C SER A 220 -18.12 -57.55 -12.82
N MET A 221 -18.96 -58.50 -12.44
CA MET A 221 -18.73 -59.93 -12.69
C MET A 221 -18.92 -60.24 -14.19
N GLY A 222 -17.84 -60.15 -14.97
CA GLY A 222 -17.83 -60.46 -16.41
C GLY A 222 -16.42 -60.73 -16.93
N GLU A 223 -16.31 -61.38 -18.10
CA GLU A 223 -15.04 -61.66 -18.76
C GLU A 223 -14.26 -60.36 -19.06
N HIS A 224 -13.03 -60.27 -18.57
CA HIS A 224 -12.11 -59.18 -18.87
C HIS A 224 -11.73 -59.21 -20.36
N VAL A 225 -11.78 -58.04 -21.00
CA VAL A 225 -11.30 -57.87 -22.39
C VAL A 225 -9.77 -57.98 -22.42
N ASP A 226 -9.18 -58.60 -23.45
CA ASP A 226 -7.72 -58.74 -23.60
C ASP A 226 -7.06 -57.35 -23.60
N HIS A 227 -6.09 -57.15 -22.70
CA HIS A 227 -5.41 -55.87 -22.50
C HIS A 227 -4.72 -55.35 -23.77
N ARG A 228 -4.33 -56.25 -24.69
CA ARG A 228 -3.73 -55.89 -25.99
C ARG A 228 -4.71 -55.26 -26.99
N SER A 229 -6.00 -55.27 -26.68
CA SER A 229 -7.04 -54.66 -27.52
C SER A 229 -7.41 -53.24 -27.09
N PHE A 230 -6.81 -52.70 -26.03
CA PHE A 230 -7.13 -51.37 -25.53
C PHE A 230 -6.58 -50.29 -26.45
N ASN A 231 -7.44 -49.38 -26.90
CA ASN A 231 -7.03 -48.19 -27.62
C ASN A 231 -8.00 -47.05 -27.35
N PHE A 232 -7.69 -46.23 -26.35
CA PHE A 232 -8.52 -45.10 -25.94
C PHE A 232 -8.28 -43.83 -26.77
N SER A 233 -7.72 -43.96 -27.98
CA SER A 233 -7.73 -42.87 -28.96
C SER A 233 -9.18 -42.47 -29.22
N HIS A 234 -9.47 -41.18 -29.12
CA HIS A 234 -10.84 -40.69 -29.22
C HIS A 234 -10.96 -39.32 -29.86
N ILE A 235 -12.16 -39.06 -30.37
CA ILE A 235 -12.59 -37.80 -30.96
C ILE A 235 -13.76 -37.30 -30.12
N ILE A 236 -13.71 -36.05 -29.66
CA ILE A 236 -14.86 -35.40 -29.03
C ILE A 236 -15.44 -34.47 -30.10
N SER A 237 -16.57 -34.89 -30.70
CA SER A 237 -17.27 -34.10 -31.72
C SER A 237 -18.16 -33.03 -31.08
N GLU A 238 -18.75 -33.34 -29.92
CA GLU A 238 -19.57 -32.45 -29.12
C GLU A 238 -19.43 -32.83 -27.65
N LEU A 239 -19.15 -31.86 -26.79
CA LEU A 239 -19.38 -31.96 -25.35
C LEU A 239 -19.93 -30.63 -24.83
N SER A 240 -21.20 -30.62 -24.42
CA SER A 240 -21.86 -29.43 -23.91
C SER A 240 -22.73 -29.68 -22.68
N PHE A 241 -22.89 -28.65 -21.86
CA PHE A 241 -23.64 -28.68 -20.60
C PHE A 241 -24.87 -27.77 -20.68
N GLY A 242 -26.05 -28.35 -20.47
CA GLY A 242 -27.35 -27.69 -20.64
C GLY A 242 -28.10 -28.16 -21.90
N PRO A 243 -29.12 -27.42 -22.34
CA PRO A 243 -29.86 -27.75 -23.55
C PRO A 243 -28.94 -27.82 -24.78
N PHE A 244 -29.15 -28.81 -25.64
CA PHE A 244 -28.28 -29.04 -26.81
C PHE A 244 -28.49 -27.98 -27.89
N HIS A 245 -27.43 -27.21 -28.19
CA HIS A 245 -27.42 -26.14 -29.20
C HIS A 245 -26.27 -26.35 -30.20
N PRO A 246 -26.50 -27.02 -31.35
CA PRO A 246 -25.44 -27.42 -32.28
C PRO A 246 -24.64 -26.28 -32.94
N SER A 247 -25.08 -25.03 -32.80
CA SER A 247 -24.39 -23.85 -33.32
C SER A 247 -23.41 -23.23 -32.31
N LEU A 248 -23.48 -23.65 -31.04
CA LEU A 248 -22.61 -23.13 -29.98
C LEU A 248 -21.36 -24.00 -29.89
N ALA A 249 -20.21 -23.45 -30.29
CA ALA A 249 -18.93 -24.16 -30.20
C ALA A 249 -18.40 -24.15 -28.76
N ASN A 250 -17.99 -25.32 -28.26
CA ASN A 250 -17.40 -25.53 -26.94
C ASN A 250 -15.92 -25.91 -27.04
N PRO A 251 -15.11 -25.73 -25.98
CA PRO A 251 -13.65 -25.91 -26.06
C PRO A 251 -13.16 -27.30 -26.46
N LEU A 252 -13.90 -28.38 -26.15
CA LEU A 252 -13.53 -29.74 -26.55
C LEU A 252 -14.14 -30.19 -27.88
N ASP A 253 -14.95 -29.36 -28.53
CA ASP A 253 -15.57 -29.74 -29.79
C ASP A 253 -14.51 -29.89 -30.88
N ARG A 254 -14.62 -30.97 -31.66
CA ARG A 254 -13.69 -31.35 -32.73
C ARG A 254 -12.25 -31.63 -32.26
N THR A 255 -12.06 -32.02 -31.00
CA THR A 255 -10.74 -32.42 -30.50
C THR A 255 -10.45 -33.89 -30.80
N ILE A 256 -9.19 -34.20 -31.11
CA ILE A 256 -8.70 -35.56 -31.37
C ILE A 256 -7.50 -35.86 -30.48
N ASN A 257 -7.60 -36.92 -29.68
CA ASN A 257 -6.54 -37.38 -28.80
C ASN A 257 -6.18 -38.84 -29.09
N LEU A 258 -4.89 -39.10 -29.30
CA LEU A 258 -4.37 -40.41 -29.67
C LEU A 258 -3.65 -41.03 -28.48
N ALA A 259 -3.93 -42.30 -28.20
CA ALA A 259 -3.25 -43.09 -27.18
C ALA A 259 -1.94 -43.64 -27.76
N ASP A 260 -0.82 -43.37 -27.08
CA ASP A 260 0.50 -43.85 -27.51
C ASP A 260 0.76 -45.32 -27.08
N ASP A 261 0.06 -45.78 -26.02
CA ASP A 261 0.12 -47.15 -25.50
C ASP A 261 -1.30 -47.71 -25.21
N HIS A 262 -1.41 -49.03 -25.02
CA HIS A 262 -2.64 -49.73 -24.64
C HIS A 262 -3.14 -49.31 -23.25
N PHE A 263 -2.24 -49.04 -22.30
CA PHE A 263 -2.58 -48.54 -20.97
C PHE A 263 -2.42 -47.02 -20.88
N HIS A 264 -3.31 -46.30 -21.55
CA HIS A 264 -3.32 -44.85 -21.57
C HIS A 264 -4.49 -44.26 -20.80
N LYS A 265 -4.25 -43.16 -20.08
CA LYS A 265 -5.28 -42.44 -19.32
C LYS A 265 -5.38 -40.98 -19.77
N PHE A 266 -6.55 -40.61 -20.28
CA PHE A 266 -6.92 -39.23 -20.59
C PHE A 266 -7.80 -38.68 -19.45
N GLN A 267 -7.46 -37.49 -18.94
CA GLN A 267 -8.19 -36.82 -17.88
C GLN A 267 -8.49 -35.38 -18.27
N TYR A 268 -9.77 -35.05 -18.43
CA TYR A 268 -10.27 -33.70 -18.67
C TYR A 268 -10.84 -33.15 -17.37
N PHE A 269 -10.39 -31.98 -16.94
CA PHE A 269 -10.92 -31.23 -15.79
C PHE A 269 -11.68 -30.01 -16.29
N LEU A 270 -12.99 -29.98 -16.11
CA LEU A 270 -13.89 -28.97 -16.62
C LEU A 270 -14.42 -28.12 -15.47
N SER A 271 -14.45 -26.81 -15.66
CA SER A 271 -15.15 -25.86 -14.78
C SER A 271 -16.33 -25.28 -15.56
N VAL A 272 -17.54 -25.72 -15.22
CA VAL A 272 -18.80 -25.41 -15.90
C VAL A 272 -19.41 -24.16 -15.27
N VAL A 273 -19.61 -23.13 -16.09
CA VAL A 273 -20.13 -21.81 -15.71
C VAL A 273 -21.51 -21.61 -16.36
N PRO A 274 -22.58 -21.53 -15.56
CA PRO A 274 -23.89 -21.06 -16.04
C PRO A 274 -23.76 -19.76 -16.84
N THR A 275 -24.33 -19.71 -18.03
CA THR A 275 -24.19 -18.58 -18.96
C THR A 275 -25.54 -18.18 -19.55
N GLU A 276 -25.86 -16.90 -19.48
CA GLU A 276 -27.08 -16.31 -20.05
C GLU A 276 -26.72 -15.29 -21.13
N TYR A 277 -27.17 -15.55 -22.36
CA TYR A 277 -27.07 -14.62 -23.48
C TYR A 277 -28.35 -13.79 -23.58
N ARG A 278 -28.25 -12.47 -23.71
CA ARG A 278 -29.40 -11.54 -23.76
C ARG A 278 -29.25 -10.49 -24.85
N ILE A 279 -30.31 -10.27 -25.62
CA ILE A 279 -30.42 -9.14 -26.57
C ILE A 279 -31.17 -7.99 -25.89
N GLY A 280 -30.46 -6.92 -25.54
CA GLY A 280 -31.02 -5.76 -24.83
C GLY A 280 -31.70 -6.10 -23.50
N ASN A 281 -32.66 -5.25 -23.08
CA ASN A 281 -33.32 -5.36 -21.77
C ASN A 281 -34.53 -6.31 -21.72
N SER A 282 -34.82 -7.07 -22.78
CA SER A 282 -36.00 -7.94 -22.84
C SER A 282 -35.69 -9.39 -22.42
N HIS A 283 -36.37 -9.88 -21.38
CA HIS A 283 -36.29 -11.30 -20.96
C HIS A 283 -36.85 -12.29 -21.99
N SER A 284 -37.63 -11.83 -22.98
CA SER A 284 -38.19 -12.70 -24.03
C SER A 284 -37.16 -13.10 -25.12
N GLN A 285 -35.96 -12.51 -25.07
CA GLN A 285 -34.87 -12.74 -26.00
C GLN A 285 -33.59 -13.11 -25.24
N SER A 286 -33.71 -14.06 -24.31
CA SER A 286 -32.57 -14.66 -23.61
C SER A 286 -32.40 -16.15 -23.93
N LEU A 287 -31.17 -16.62 -23.79
CA LEU A 287 -30.77 -18.02 -23.92
C LEU A 287 -29.93 -18.40 -22.70
N SER A 288 -30.38 -19.40 -21.95
CA SER A 288 -29.63 -19.96 -20.81
C SER A 288 -28.94 -21.26 -21.23
N THR A 289 -27.63 -21.32 -21.07
CA THR A 289 -26.77 -22.48 -21.35
C THR A 289 -25.65 -22.55 -20.30
N ASN A 290 -24.70 -23.47 -20.42
CA ASN A 290 -23.49 -23.45 -19.60
C ASN A 290 -22.26 -23.54 -20.51
N GLN A 291 -21.33 -22.61 -20.32
CA GLN A 291 -20.00 -22.72 -20.91
C GLN A 291 -19.08 -23.48 -19.95
N TYR A 292 -17.92 -23.92 -20.41
CA TYR A 292 -16.91 -24.46 -19.52
C TYR A 292 -15.51 -24.10 -19.98
N ALA A 293 -14.56 -24.11 -19.04
CA ALA A 293 -13.13 -24.15 -19.34
C ALA A 293 -12.62 -25.56 -19.08
N VAL A 294 -11.63 -26.03 -19.85
CA VAL A 294 -11.11 -27.40 -19.77
C VAL A 294 -9.59 -27.42 -19.58
N THR A 295 -9.08 -28.26 -18.68
CA THR A 295 -7.66 -28.62 -18.60
C THR A 295 -7.52 -30.11 -18.90
N GLU A 296 -6.65 -30.48 -19.84
CA GLU A 296 -6.40 -31.88 -20.19
C GLU A 296 -5.16 -32.44 -19.47
N GLN A 297 -5.12 -33.72 -19.16
CA GLN A 297 -3.92 -34.44 -18.74
C GLN A 297 -3.94 -35.81 -19.40
N SER A 298 -2.86 -36.14 -20.09
CA SER A 298 -2.71 -37.40 -20.80
C SER A 298 -1.43 -38.08 -20.35
N ARG A 299 -1.51 -39.34 -19.93
CA ARG A 299 -0.34 -40.12 -19.49
C ARG A 299 -0.55 -41.63 -19.66
N GLU A 300 0.54 -42.32 -19.89
CA GLU A 300 0.63 -43.77 -19.74
C GLU A 300 0.45 -44.15 -18.26
N VAL A 301 -0.20 -45.28 -18.02
CA VAL A 301 -0.48 -45.80 -16.68
C VAL A 301 -0.01 -47.24 -16.53
N ASN A 302 0.42 -47.60 -15.32
CA ASN A 302 0.87 -48.96 -15.03
C ASN A 302 -0.34 -49.88 -14.80
N GLU A 303 -0.30 -51.08 -15.39
CA GLU A 303 -1.35 -52.11 -15.31
C GLU A 303 -1.80 -52.46 -13.87
N LEU A 304 -0.91 -52.27 -12.87
CA LEU A 304 -1.16 -52.68 -11.47
C LEU A 304 -1.90 -51.64 -10.61
N PHE A 305 -1.85 -50.35 -10.95
CA PHE A 305 -2.23 -49.27 -10.01
C PHE A 305 -3.20 -48.24 -10.56
N ALA A 306 -3.56 -48.31 -11.85
CA ALA A 306 -4.45 -47.33 -12.46
C ALA A 306 -5.29 -47.92 -13.59
N VAL A 307 -6.51 -47.41 -13.72
CA VAL A 307 -7.48 -47.81 -14.74
C VAL A 307 -7.23 -46.98 -16.00
N PRO A 308 -6.94 -47.60 -17.16
CA PRO A 308 -6.84 -46.88 -18.43
C PRO A 308 -8.23 -46.49 -18.94
N GLY A 309 -8.31 -45.39 -19.68
CA GLY A 309 -9.58 -44.86 -20.17
C GLY A 309 -9.63 -43.35 -20.30
N ILE A 310 -10.82 -42.84 -20.60
CA ILE A 310 -11.12 -41.42 -20.77
C ILE A 310 -11.94 -40.97 -19.58
N PHE A 311 -11.45 -39.95 -18.86
CA PHE A 311 -12.04 -39.46 -17.62
C PHE A 311 -12.35 -37.97 -17.78
N VAL A 312 -13.58 -37.56 -17.54
CA VAL A 312 -14.08 -36.19 -17.67
C VAL A 312 -14.64 -35.76 -16.32
N LYS A 313 -13.83 -35.06 -15.55
CA LYS A 313 -14.16 -34.48 -14.25
C LYS A 313 -14.73 -33.10 -14.48
N TYR A 314 -15.94 -32.82 -14.02
CA TYR A 314 -16.53 -31.50 -14.14
C TYR A 314 -16.98 -30.97 -12.78
N ASP A 315 -16.70 -29.69 -12.53
CA ASP A 315 -17.15 -28.93 -11.36
C ASP A 315 -18.01 -27.74 -11.82
N ILE A 316 -18.99 -27.35 -11.02
CA ILE A 316 -19.94 -26.27 -11.36
C ILE A 316 -19.53 -25.01 -10.60
N ALA A 317 -19.11 -23.99 -11.33
CA ALA A 317 -18.71 -22.72 -10.74
C ALA A 317 -19.92 -22.00 -10.09
N PRO A 318 -19.73 -21.34 -8.93
CA PRO A 318 -20.78 -20.55 -8.28
C PRO A 318 -21.08 -19.21 -8.98
N LEU A 319 -20.68 -19.08 -10.26
CA LEU A 319 -20.74 -17.85 -11.05
C LEU A 319 -21.71 -18.03 -12.22
N LEU A 320 -22.51 -17.00 -12.47
CA LEU A 320 -23.37 -16.84 -13.64
C LEU A 320 -22.77 -15.75 -14.54
N LEU A 321 -22.39 -16.13 -15.75
CA LEU A 321 -21.95 -15.22 -16.80
C LEU A 321 -23.15 -14.72 -17.60
N GLN A 322 -23.42 -13.42 -17.56
CA GLN A 322 -24.42 -12.76 -18.39
C GLN A 322 -23.72 -12.00 -19.52
N VAL A 323 -24.02 -12.37 -20.77
CA VAL A 323 -23.51 -11.72 -21.98
C VAL A 323 -24.67 -10.93 -22.60
N VAL A 324 -24.61 -9.60 -22.52
CA VAL A 324 -25.67 -8.71 -23.01
C VAL A 324 -25.17 -7.92 -24.21
N GLU A 325 -25.86 -8.02 -25.35
CA GLU A 325 -25.63 -7.14 -26.49
C GLU A 325 -26.57 -5.94 -26.42
N ASN A 326 -26.01 -4.73 -26.35
CA ASN A 326 -26.73 -3.47 -26.39
C ASN A 326 -26.40 -2.72 -27.69
N ARG A 327 -27.43 -2.16 -28.31
CA ARG A 327 -27.29 -1.26 -29.46
C ARG A 327 -27.86 0.10 -29.13
N ASP A 328 -27.11 1.14 -29.47
CA ASP A 328 -27.59 2.52 -29.33
C ASP A 328 -28.85 2.72 -30.18
N SER A 329 -29.75 3.56 -29.68
CA SER A 329 -30.90 4.00 -30.47
C SER A 329 -30.43 4.73 -31.74
N PHE A 330 -31.20 4.63 -32.82
CA PHE A 330 -30.90 5.32 -34.06
C PHE A 330 -30.78 6.85 -33.88
N LEU A 331 -31.54 7.42 -32.92
CA LEU A 331 -31.47 8.85 -32.59
C LEU A 331 -30.12 9.20 -31.92
N THR A 332 -29.65 8.37 -30.99
CA THR A 332 -28.37 8.53 -30.32
C THR A 332 -27.21 8.46 -31.32
N PHE A 333 -27.29 7.54 -32.27
CA PHE A 333 -26.34 7.42 -33.37
C PHE A 333 -26.26 8.70 -34.23
N LEU A 334 -27.42 9.25 -34.64
CA LEU A 334 -27.48 10.51 -35.39
C LEU A 334 -26.82 11.67 -34.65
N VAL A 335 -27.03 11.80 -33.34
CA VAL A 335 -26.41 12.83 -32.51
C VAL A 335 -24.88 12.68 -32.49
N LYS A 336 -24.37 11.44 -32.36
CA LYS A 336 -22.93 11.17 -32.38
C LYS A 336 -22.28 11.59 -33.71
N ILE A 337 -22.93 11.29 -34.83
CA ILE A 337 -22.47 11.71 -36.17
C ILE A 337 -22.38 13.24 -36.28
N ILE A 338 -23.41 13.95 -35.81
CA ILE A 338 -23.43 15.43 -35.83
C ILE A 338 -22.30 16.00 -34.96
N ASN A 339 -22.06 15.42 -33.79
CA ASN A 339 -21.00 15.85 -32.88
C ASN A 339 -19.60 15.65 -33.47
N VAL A 340 -19.37 14.52 -34.16
CA VAL A 340 -18.10 14.24 -34.84
C VAL A 340 -17.80 15.30 -35.91
N VAL A 341 -18.77 15.60 -36.77
CA VAL A 341 -18.59 16.62 -37.82
C VAL A 341 -18.34 18.00 -37.18
N SER A 342 -19.11 18.36 -36.16
CA SER A 342 -18.98 19.64 -35.46
C SER A 342 -17.61 19.78 -34.77
N GLY A 343 -17.14 18.73 -34.09
CA GLY A 343 -15.84 18.70 -33.40
C GLY A 343 -14.66 18.84 -34.36
N VAL A 344 -14.69 18.13 -35.50
CA VAL A 344 -13.66 18.24 -36.53
C VAL A 344 -13.61 19.66 -37.09
N LEU A 345 -14.77 20.27 -37.35
CA LEU A 345 -14.84 21.66 -37.83
C LEU A 345 -14.24 22.67 -36.86
N VAL A 346 -14.53 22.54 -35.56
CA VAL A 346 -13.98 23.44 -34.53
C VAL A 346 -12.47 23.24 -34.37
N ALA A 347 -12.00 21.99 -34.29
CA ALA A 347 -10.60 21.68 -34.09
C ALA A 347 -9.73 22.11 -35.29
N GLY A 348 -10.17 21.85 -36.51
CA GLY A 348 -9.43 22.29 -37.69
C GLY A 348 -9.47 23.82 -37.90
N HIS A 349 -10.51 24.52 -37.43
CA HIS A 349 -10.48 25.99 -37.39
C HIS A 349 -9.38 26.52 -36.46
N TRP A 350 -9.23 25.92 -35.27
CA TRP A 350 -8.12 26.22 -34.36
C TRP A 350 -6.76 25.87 -34.96
N GLY A 351 -6.64 24.72 -35.62
CA GLY A 351 -5.41 24.31 -36.32
C GLY A 351 -5.01 25.28 -37.44
N PHE A 352 -5.97 25.77 -38.21
CA PHE A 352 -5.75 26.81 -39.22
C PHE A 352 -5.28 28.12 -38.61
N ARG A 353 -5.93 28.60 -37.53
CA ARG A 353 -5.50 29.85 -36.85
C ARG A 353 -4.10 29.75 -36.26
N ILE A 354 -3.74 28.62 -35.68
CA ILE A 354 -2.41 28.40 -35.10
C ILE A 354 -1.36 28.37 -36.22
N THR A 355 -1.65 27.78 -37.38
CA THR A 355 -0.69 27.77 -38.50
C THR A 355 -0.46 29.15 -39.11
N ASP A 356 -1.49 30.00 -39.19
CA ASP A 356 -1.34 31.40 -39.60
C ASP A 356 -0.57 32.23 -38.55
N TRP A 357 -0.88 32.05 -37.26
CA TRP A 357 -0.13 32.68 -36.16
C TRP A 357 1.34 32.28 -36.13
N THR A 358 1.65 31.00 -36.39
CA THR A 358 3.02 30.50 -36.44
C THR A 358 3.80 31.10 -37.62
N ARG A 359 3.14 31.32 -38.76
CA ARG A 359 3.75 32.02 -39.91
C ARG A 359 4.03 33.49 -39.63
N GLU A 360 3.15 34.18 -38.90
CA GLU A 360 3.38 35.55 -38.46
C GLU A 360 4.54 35.63 -37.45
N LEU A 361 4.66 34.67 -36.53
CA LEU A 361 5.78 34.58 -35.58
C LEU A 361 7.14 34.35 -36.27
N LEU A 362 7.18 33.59 -37.37
CA LEU A 362 8.40 33.33 -38.12
C LEU A 362 8.84 34.50 -39.02
N ALA A 363 7.99 35.52 -39.20
CA ALA A 363 8.25 36.68 -40.08
C ALA A 363 8.76 37.93 -39.34
N VAL A 364 8.98 37.88 -38.02
CA VAL A 364 9.48 39.01 -37.23
C VAL A 364 10.98 38.83 -36.91
N PRO A 365 11.86 39.81 -37.20
CA PRO A 365 13.28 39.71 -36.84
C PRO A 365 13.45 39.69 -35.32
N SER A 366 14.13 38.67 -34.81
CA SER A 366 14.26 38.39 -33.38
C SER A 366 15.25 39.32 -32.69
N THR A 367 14.75 40.20 -31.82
CA THR A 367 15.52 40.72 -30.68
C THR A 367 14.66 40.70 -29.41
N ARG A 368 14.42 39.49 -28.88
CA ARG A 368 14.18 39.29 -27.45
C ARG A 368 14.92 38.03 -27.01
N ALA A 369 15.81 38.22 -26.04
CA ALA A 369 16.58 37.13 -25.43
C ALA A 369 15.62 36.14 -24.75
N TYR A 370 15.67 34.88 -25.19
CA TYR A 370 15.05 33.77 -24.47
C TYR A 370 15.85 33.51 -23.18
N SER A 371 15.16 33.42 -22.04
CA SER A 371 15.77 32.98 -20.77
C SER A 371 16.32 31.56 -20.95
N SER A 372 17.60 31.36 -20.64
CA SER A 372 18.33 30.09 -20.77
C SER A 372 18.10 29.10 -19.61
N THR A 373 17.11 29.35 -18.75
CA THR A 373 16.85 28.57 -17.53
C THR A 373 15.96 27.36 -17.80
N ALA A 374 16.44 26.16 -17.45
CA ALA A 374 15.67 24.92 -17.49
C ALA A 374 14.39 25.02 -16.63
N ALA A 375 13.29 24.42 -17.09
CA ALA A 375 12.03 24.39 -16.36
C ALA A 375 12.14 23.55 -15.07
N LEU A 376 11.55 24.03 -13.98
CA LEU A 376 11.48 23.29 -12.72
C LEU A 376 10.40 22.20 -12.80
N PRO A 377 10.60 21.03 -12.16
CA PRO A 377 9.52 20.06 -11.96
C PRO A 377 8.37 20.66 -11.13
N ALA A 378 7.15 20.17 -11.32
CA ALA A 378 5.94 20.68 -10.67
C ALA A 378 6.05 20.78 -9.13
N THR A 379 6.75 19.84 -8.50
CA THR A 379 7.04 19.88 -7.05
C THR A 379 7.84 21.12 -6.65
N TYR A 380 8.93 21.41 -7.36
CA TYR A 380 9.79 22.56 -7.05
C TYR A 380 9.21 23.88 -7.55
N GLU A 381 8.41 23.86 -8.60
CA GLU A 381 7.60 25.01 -8.99
C GLU A 381 6.62 25.40 -7.86
N ARG A 382 5.91 24.41 -7.29
CA ARG A 382 4.99 24.64 -6.16
C ARG A 382 5.73 25.14 -4.92
N LEU A 383 6.84 24.50 -4.57
CA LEU A 383 7.69 24.90 -3.45
C LEU A 383 8.16 26.36 -3.61
N TYR A 384 8.70 26.71 -4.79
CA TYR A 384 9.16 28.06 -5.10
C TYR A 384 8.01 29.08 -5.05
N ALA A 385 6.87 28.77 -5.66
CA ALA A 385 5.71 29.65 -5.68
C ALA A 385 5.17 29.92 -4.26
N LYS A 386 5.08 28.88 -3.43
CA LYS A 386 4.67 29.00 -2.03
C LYS A 386 5.69 29.75 -1.19
N TYR A 387 6.98 29.50 -1.38
CA TYR A 387 8.03 30.26 -0.71
C TYR A 387 7.98 31.76 -1.06
N GLY A 388 7.65 32.10 -2.31
CA GLY A 388 7.39 33.49 -2.71
C GLY A 388 6.25 34.13 -1.91
N GLN A 389 5.18 33.39 -1.61
CA GLN A 389 4.09 33.85 -0.74
C GLN A 389 4.54 33.98 0.72
N VAL A 390 5.35 33.05 1.23
CA VAL A 390 5.96 33.14 2.57
C VAL A 390 6.82 34.40 2.69
N ARG A 391 7.67 34.67 1.70
CA ARG A 391 8.50 35.89 1.64
C ARG A 391 7.66 37.16 1.54
N LYS A 392 6.54 37.13 0.83
CA LYS A 392 5.59 38.25 0.81
C LYS A 392 4.98 38.50 2.19
N ALA A 393 4.64 37.44 2.94
CA ALA A 393 4.02 37.55 4.25
C ALA A 393 5.00 37.97 5.36
N LEU A 394 6.22 37.41 5.37
CA LEU A 394 7.22 37.63 6.43
C LEU A 394 8.29 38.68 6.09
N GLY A 395 8.30 39.20 4.86
CA GLY A 395 9.26 40.21 4.40
C GLY A 395 10.71 39.73 4.48
N THR A 396 11.55 40.51 5.16
CA THR A 396 13.00 40.27 5.29
C THR A 396 13.40 39.43 6.50
N GLN A 397 12.44 38.77 7.16
CA GLN A 397 12.73 37.90 8.30
C GLN A 397 13.65 36.76 7.88
N ARG A 398 14.69 36.49 8.68
CA ARG A 398 15.63 35.38 8.45
C ARG A 398 15.01 34.07 8.90
N LEU A 399 14.90 33.12 7.99
CA LEU A 399 14.24 31.84 8.20
C LEU A 399 15.26 30.71 8.33
N THR A 400 15.02 29.79 9.27
CA THR A 400 15.78 28.53 9.32
C THR A 400 15.41 27.64 8.13
N LEU A 401 16.18 26.58 7.86
CA LEU A 401 15.86 25.64 6.78
C LEU A 401 14.49 24.97 7.01
N ALA A 402 14.24 24.54 8.24
CA ALA A 402 12.97 23.93 8.62
C ALA A 402 11.80 24.87 8.34
N GLU A 403 11.92 26.16 8.69
CA GLU A 403 10.88 27.16 8.42
C GLU A 403 10.65 27.38 6.93
N LYS A 404 11.72 27.46 6.12
CA LYS A 404 11.60 27.63 4.66
C LYS A 404 10.79 26.51 4.04
N ILE A 405 11.10 25.26 4.38
CA ILE A 405 10.39 24.10 3.83
C ILE A 405 8.98 24.04 4.41
N LEU A 406 8.83 24.07 5.74
CA LEU A 406 7.53 23.90 6.41
C LEU A 406 6.52 24.97 5.99
N TYR A 407 6.91 26.25 5.99
CA TYR A 407 6.00 27.35 5.63
C TYR A 407 5.64 27.34 4.15
N SER A 408 6.51 26.80 3.29
CA SER A 408 6.21 26.63 1.86
C SER A 408 5.23 25.49 1.56
N HIS A 409 4.82 24.72 2.58
CA HIS A 409 3.75 23.71 2.48
C HIS A 409 2.44 24.16 3.11
N LEU A 410 2.32 25.42 3.54
CA LEU A 410 1.07 25.96 4.07
C LEU A 410 0.00 26.04 2.98
N ASP A 411 -1.23 25.65 3.32
CA ASP A 411 -2.38 25.78 2.45
C ASP A 411 -2.62 27.25 2.07
N ASN A 412 -2.55 28.14 3.07
CA ASN A 412 -2.57 29.59 2.90
C ASN A 412 -1.48 30.27 3.78
N PRO A 413 -0.28 30.56 3.23
CA PRO A 413 0.82 31.15 4.00
C PRO A 413 0.47 32.45 4.71
N GLU A 414 -0.25 33.37 4.06
CA GLU A 414 -0.56 34.69 4.62
C GLU A 414 -1.48 34.56 5.85
N GLU A 415 -2.56 33.78 5.72
CA GLU A 415 -3.49 33.53 6.82
C GLU A 415 -2.81 32.79 7.98
N ASN A 416 -2.07 31.72 7.70
CA ASN A 416 -1.49 30.86 8.74
C ASN A 416 -0.33 31.52 9.49
N LEU A 417 0.44 32.39 8.82
CA LEU A 417 1.60 33.05 9.43
C LEU A 417 1.23 34.35 10.14
N LEU A 418 0.20 35.07 9.69
CA LEU A 418 -0.18 36.38 10.25
C LEU A 418 -1.33 36.32 11.24
N ALA A 419 -2.30 35.41 11.07
CA ALA A 419 -3.48 35.39 11.93
C ALA A 419 -3.14 34.86 13.33
N GLY A 420 -3.55 35.59 14.37
CA GLY A 420 -3.27 35.19 15.75
C GLY A 420 -1.79 35.30 16.17
N THR A 421 -0.95 35.88 15.31
CA THR A 421 0.46 36.18 15.59
C THR A 421 0.68 37.69 15.60
N ASN A 422 1.84 38.15 16.08
CA ASN A 422 2.30 39.53 16.06
C ASN A 422 2.85 39.88 14.66
N GLY A 423 2.01 39.73 13.63
CA GLY A 423 2.36 39.96 12.24
C GLY A 423 3.50 39.06 11.74
N GLY A 424 3.48 37.77 12.10
CA GLY A 424 4.50 36.79 11.70
C GLY A 424 5.74 36.70 12.60
N LYS A 425 5.87 37.57 13.61
CA LYS A 425 7.06 37.60 14.49
C LYS A 425 7.11 36.49 15.54
N ASP A 426 5.96 35.99 16.00
CA ASP A 426 5.85 34.99 17.08
C ASP A 426 5.12 33.72 16.61
N VAL A 427 5.38 33.27 15.38
CA VAL A 427 4.76 32.07 14.78
C VAL A 427 5.06 30.81 15.61
N ARG A 428 6.33 30.60 15.97
CA ARG A 428 6.82 29.39 16.66
C ARG A 428 6.12 29.20 18.01
N GLY A 429 5.64 27.99 18.27
CA GLY A 429 4.93 27.62 19.50
C GLY A 429 3.54 28.26 19.66
N LYS A 430 3.06 29.06 18.70
CA LYS A 430 1.79 29.78 18.80
C LYS A 430 0.84 29.47 17.65
N ALA A 431 1.28 29.58 16.40
CA ALA A 431 0.43 29.31 15.25
C ALA A 431 0.07 27.82 15.12
N ASN A 432 -1.12 27.52 14.60
CA ASN A 432 -1.50 26.18 14.14
C ASN A 432 -1.41 26.20 12.61
N LEU A 433 -0.42 25.48 12.09
CA LEU A 433 -0.08 25.42 10.67
C LEU A 433 -0.98 24.41 9.96
N LEU A 434 -1.75 24.85 8.97
CA LEU A 434 -2.51 23.99 8.07
C LEU A 434 -1.65 23.68 6.85
N LEU A 435 -1.09 22.47 6.83
CA LEU A 435 -0.06 22.04 5.89
C LEU A 435 -0.64 21.09 4.84
N LYS A 436 -0.06 21.10 3.65
CA LYS A 436 -0.34 20.16 2.56
C LYS A 436 0.91 19.33 2.26
N PRO A 437 1.04 18.13 2.86
CA PRO A 437 2.13 17.22 2.57
C PRO A 437 2.12 16.78 1.10
N ASP A 438 3.29 16.45 0.56
CA ASP A 438 3.44 15.95 -0.80
C ASP A 438 3.15 14.44 -0.92
N ARG A 439 3.33 13.70 0.19
CA ARG A 439 3.20 12.24 0.21
C ARG A 439 2.91 11.69 1.60
N VAL A 440 2.33 10.49 1.63
CA VAL A 440 2.21 9.64 2.82
C VAL A 440 2.98 8.32 2.64
N ASN A 441 3.68 7.85 3.67
CA ASN A 441 4.29 6.52 3.69
C ASN A 441 3.78 5.73 4.90
N MET A 442 3.31 4.51 4.69
CA MET A 442 2.71 3.69 5.74
C MET A 442 3.41 2.34 5.87
N GLN A 443 3.51 1.81 7.08
CA GLN A 443 4.04 0.47 7.35
C GLN A 443 2.90 -0.49 7.71
N ASP A 444 3.03 -1.77 7.43
CA ASP A 444 1.98 -2.80 7.52
C ASP A 444 1.24 -2.87 8.86
N ALA A 445 1.89 -2.63 10.00
CA ALA A 445 1.23 -2.61 11.32
C ALA A 445 0.37 -1.36 11.57
N SER A 446 0.58 -0.24 10.89
CA SER A 446 -0.27 0.97 10.99
C SER A 446 -1.14 1.20 9.75
N ALA A 447 -0.69 0.75 8.58
CA ALA A 447 -1.39 0.82 7.30
C ALA A 447 -2.73 0.10 7.35
N GLN A 448 -2.83 -1.02 8.08
CA GLN A 448 -4.09 -1.75 8.28
C GLN A 448 -5.24 -0.81 8.70
N MET A 449 -5.04 -0.10 9.81
CA MET A 449 -6.07 0.77 10.37
C MET A 449 -6.22 2.08 9.58
N ALA A 450 -5.14 2.62 9.02
CA ALA A 450 -5.19 3.80 8.16
C ALA A 450 -6.03 3.54 6.89
N LEU A 451 -5.85 2.39 6.24
CA LEU A 451 -6.60 2.01 5.04
C LEU A 451 -8.06 1.69 5.36
N LEU A 452 -8.35 1.00 6.47
CA LEU A 452 -9.73 0.79 6.92
C LEU A 452 -10.46 2.11 7.18
N GLN A 453 -9.76 3.11 7.74
CA GLN A 453 -10.30 4.47 7.87
C GLN A 453 -10.49 5.13 6.50
N PHE A 454 -9.48 5.09 5.62
CA PHE A 454 -9.56 5.66 4.27
C PHE A 454 -10.72 5.07 3.45
N MET A 455 -10.96 3.76 3.56
CA MET A 455 -12.08 3.08 2.90
C MET A 455 -13.44 3.69 3.30
N SER A 456 -13.60 4.07 4.56
CA SER A 456 -14.85 4.70 5.05
C SER A 456 -15.08 6.13 4.54
N CYS A 457 -14.04 6.78 3.99
CA CYS A 457 -14.18 8.06 3.29
C CYS A 457 -14.83 7.91 1.90
N ASN A 458 -14.94 6.68 1.38
CA ASN A 458 -15.57 6.36 0.09
C ASN A 458 -14.97 7.13 -1.11
N LEU A 459 -13.65 7.35 -1.10
CA LEU A 459 -12.92 7.96 -2.22
C LEU A 459 -12.39 6.90 -3.18
N ALA A 460 -12.32 7.23 -4.47
CA ALA A 460 -11.79 6.33 -5.50
C ALA A 460 -10.26 6.16 -5.45
N ARG A 461 -9.54 7.19 -4.98
CA ARG A 461 -8.07 7.23 -4.87
C ARG A 461 -7.63 8.32 -3.89
N PRO A 462 -6.41 8.28 -3.34
CA PRO A 462 -5.89 9.37 -2.52
C PRO A 462 -5.59 10.63 -3.36
N ALA A 463 -5.62 11.79 -2.71
CA ALA A 463 -5.31 13.09 -3.30
C ALA A 463 -3.81 13.34 -3.53
N ILE A 464 -2.96 12.62 -2.79
CA ILE A 464 -1.50 12.68 -2.88
C ILE A 464 -0.93 11.25 -2.94
N PRO A 465 0.28 11.05 -3.52
CA PRO A 465 0.92 9.74 -3.58
C PRO A 465 1.09 9.10 -2.20
N ALA A 466 0.93 7.78 -2.16
CA ALA A 466 1.06 6.98 -0.96
C ALA A 466 1.86 5.70 -1.21
N SER A 467 2.54 5.19 -0.19
CA SER A 467 3.20 3.89 -0.23
C SER A 467 2.92 3.06 1.03
N ILE A 468 2.87 1.74 0.89
CA ILE A 468 2.68 0.76 1.96
C ILE A 468 3.91 -0.15 2.00
N HIS A 469 4.48 -0.37 3.18
CA HIS A 469 5.72 -1.14 3.39
C HIS A 469 5.48 -2.30 4.35
N CYS A 470 5.78 -3.53 3.92
CA CYS A 470 5.55 -4.74 4.73
C CYS A 470 6.81 -5.18 5.50
N ASP A 471 7.05 -4.57 6.66
CA ASP A 471 8.29 -4.73 7.42
C ASP A 471 8.10 -5.03 8.93
N HIS A 472 6.92 -4.88 9.52
CA HIS A 472 6.71 -5.12 10.95
C HIS A 472 6.19 -6.52 11.30
N LEU A 473 5.71 -7.30 10.33
CA LEU A 473 5.06 -8.59 10.60
C LEU A 473 5.96 -9.81 10.40
N ILE A 474 7.25 -9.62 10.10
CA ILE A 474 8.23 -10.70 9.94
C ILE A 474 9.01 -10.92 11.25
N VAL A 475 8.93 -12.14 11.79
CA VAL A 475 9.63 -12.57 13.02
C VAL A 475 11.05 -12.99 12.68
N GLY A 476 12.06 -12.32 13.26
CA GLY A 476 13.45 -12.81 13.19
C GLY A 476 13.65 -14.03 14.11
N SER A 477 14.29 -15.08 13.61
CA SER A 477 14.56 -16.30 14.37
C SER A 477 15.77 -17.08 13.84
N LYS A 478 15.62 -17.82 12.73
CA LYS A 478 16.60 -18.82 12.27
C LYS A 478 17.36 -18.39 11.03
N GLY A 479 16.93 -17.31 10.37
CA GLY A 479 17.57 -16.79 9.17
C GLY A 479 16.56 -16.23 8.17
N ALA A 480 17.02 -15.29 7.35
CA ALA A 480 16.20 -14.46 6.46
C ALA A 480 15.13 -15.23 5.66
N ASP A 481 15.51 -16.20 4.81
CA ASP A 481 14.56 -16.84 3.90
C ASP A 481 13.49 -17.69 4.63
N ALA A 482 13.88 -18.39 5.70
CA ALA A 482 12.97 -19.20 6.50
C ALA A 482 11.99 -18.33 7.30
N ASP A 483 12.51 -17.26 7.92
CA ASP A 483 11.73 -16.29 8.69
C ASP A 483 10.73 -15.56 7.79
N LEU A 484 11.14 -15.16 6.59
CA LEU A 484 10.27 -14.51 5.61
C LEU A 484 9.17 -15.44 5.13
N SER A 485 9.50 -16.67 4.74
CA SER A 485 8.52 -17.66 4.26
C SER A 485 7.46 -17.95 5.32
N ALA A 486 7.88 -18.14 6.57
CA ALA A 486 6.98 -18.35 7.70
C ALA A 486 6.13 -17.10 8.00
N GLY A 487 6.72 -15.90 7.94
CA GLY A 487 6.03 -14.63 8.17
C GLY A 487 4.99 -14.32 7.10
N VAL A 488 5.28 -14.59 5.82
CA VAL A 488 4.33 -14.47 4.69
C VAL A 488 3.18 -15.43 4.86
N ALA A 489 3.44 -16.71 5.17
CA ALA A 489 2.39 -17.69 5.40
C ALA A 489 1.48 -17.31 6.59
N LEU A 490 2.06 -16.87 7.71
CA LEU A 490 1.34 -16.50 8.93
C LEU A 490 0.49 -15.22 8.77
N ASN A 491 0.92 -14.28 7.93
CA ASN A 491 0.27 -12.98 7.77
C ASN A 491 -0.35 -12.79 6.38
N LYS A 492 -0.56 -13.88 5.65
CA LYS A 492 -1.06 -13.84 4.26
C LYS A 492 -2.31 -12.97 4.13
N GLU A 493 -3.28 -13.14 5.01
CA GLU A 493 -4.52 -12.36 5.01
C GLU A 493 -4.28 -10.84 5.09
N VAL A 494 -3.35 -10.40 5.96
CA VAL A 494 -3.02 -8.99 6.11
C VAL A 494 -2.29 -8.48 4.87
N PHE A 495 -1.36 -9.25 4.32
CA PHE A 495 -0.63 -8.85 3.11
C PHE A 495 -1.55 -8.80 1.89
N ASP A 496 -2.46 -9.75 1.72
CA ASP A 496 -3.48 -9.75 0.67
C ASP A 496 -4.40 -8.51 0.80
N PHE A 497 -4.79 -8.13 2.02
CA PHE A 497 -5.55 -6.90 2.27
C PHE A 497 -4.78 -5.65 1.84
N LEU A 498 -3.53 -5.51 2.29
CA LEU A 498 -2.70 -4.34 1.99
C LEU A 498 -2.40 -4.24 0.49
N GLU A 499 -2.08 -5.35 -0.17
CA GLU A 499 -1.84 -5.38 -1.61
C GLU A 499 -3.11 -5.04 -2.40
N SER A 500 -4.25 -5.68 -2.08
CA SER A 500 -5.52 -5.41 -2.78
C SER A 500 -6.00 -3.96 -2.57
N ALA A 501 -5.82 -3.39 -1.38
CA ALA A 501 -6.09 -1.98 -1.12
C ALA A 501 -5.14 -1.07 -1.92
N ALA A 502 -3.85 -1.38 -1.97
CA ALA A 502 -2.87 -0.64 -2.76
C ALA A 502 -3.24 -0.62 -4.25
N ARG A 503 -3.59 -1.78 -4.82
CA ARG A 503 -4.04 -1.92 -6.21
C ARG A 503 -5.34 -1.15 -6.47
N LYS A 504 -6.32 -1.25 -5.56
CA LYS A 504 -7.59 -0.54 -5.72
C LYS A 504 -7.41 0.97 -5.77
N TYR A 505 -6.58 1.51 -4.88
CA TYR A 505 -6.43 2.95 -4.69
C TYR A 505 -5.24 3.56 -5.43
N GLY A 506 -4.42 2.76 -6.12
CA GLY A 506 -3.23 3.23 -6.84
C GLY A 506 -2.12 3.71 -5.90
N MET A 507 -1.86 2.98 -4.82
CA MET A 507 -0.75 3.24 -3.90
C MET A 507 0.41 2.29 -4.20
N ASP A 508 1.65 2.73 -3.97
CA ASP A 508 2.82 1.85 -4.12
C ASP A 508 2.81 0.79 -3.03
N PHE A 509 2.97 -0.48 -3.38
CA PHE A 509 3.06 -1.59 -2.41
C PHE A 509 4.44 -2.21 -2.41
N TRP A 510 5.14 -2.12 -1.28
CA TRP A 510 6.41 -2.79 -1.04
C TRP A 510 6.15 -4.13 -0.32
N PRO A 511 6.38 -5.26 -0.99
CA PRO A 511 6.02 -6.57 -0.46
C PRO A 511 6.93 -6.98 0.71
N PRO A 512 6.53 -8.02 1.48
CA PRO A 512 7.34 -8.53 2.59
C PRO A 512 8.74 -8.92 2.12
N GLY A 513 9.77 -8.45 2.82
CA GLY A 513 11.18 -8.70 2.48
C GLY A 513 11.82 -7.63 1.59
N ALA A 514 11.05 -6.66 1.10
CA ALA A 514 11.58 -5.58 0.28
C ALA A 514 12.46 -4.58 1.06
N GLY A 515 12.12 -4.33 2.32
CA GLY A 515 12.91 -3.46 3.19
C GLY A 515 12.08 -2.74 4.23
N ILE A 516 12.79 -2.16 5.19
CA ILE A 516 12.24 -1.33 6.25
C ILE A 516 11.86 0.03 5.67
N ILE A 517 10.66 0.52 5.99
CA ILE A 517 10.02 1.72 5.45
C ILE A 517 10.97 2.93 5.34
N HIS A 518 11.80 3.17 6.35
CA HIS A 518 12.66 4.36 6.36
C HIS A 518 13.83 4.25 5.40
N GLN A 519 14.35 3.04 5.19
CA GLN A 519 15.43 2.78 4.25
C GLN A 519 14.89 2.88 2.82
N THR A 520 13.78 2.20 2.53
CA THR A 520 13.12 2.26 1.22
C THR A 520 12.67 3.68 0.87
N VAL A 521 12.14 4.44 1.83
CA VAL A 521 11.80 5.87 1.66
C VAL A 521 13.03 6.72 1.36
N LEU A 522 14.13 6.54 2.10
CA LEU A 522 15.36 7.30 1.85
C LEU A 522 15.94 6.99 0.46
N GLU A 523 15.89 5.73 0.04
CA GLU A 523 16.42 5.23 -1.23
C GLU A 523 15.58 5.63 -2.45
N ASN A 524 14.27 5.81 -2.30
CA ASN A 524 13.36 5.95 -3.44
C ASN A 524 12.52 7.25 -3.45
N TYR A 525 12.14 7.76 -2.27
CA TYR A 525 11.08 8.78 -2.19
C TYR A 525 11.53 10.13 -1.60
N ALA A 526 12.50 10.13 -0.68
CA ALA A 526 13.02 11.35 -0.08
C ALA A 526 13.82 12.15 -1.12
N VAL A 527 13.50 13.43 -1.30
CA VAL A 527 14.29 14.38 -2.11
C VAL A 527 14.26 15.77 -1.44
N PRO A 528 15.31 16.59 -1.60
CA PRO A 528 15.41 17.87 -0.90
C PRO A 528 14.18 18.76 -1.08
N GLY A 529 13.66 19.31 0.01
CA GLY A 529 12.54 20.25 0.00
C GLY A 529 11.14 19.64 0.09
N LEU A 530 10.98 18.32 0.02
CA LEU A 530 9.67 17.70 0.22
C LEU A 530 9.19 17.80 1.67
N MET A 531 7.87 17.72 1.83
CA MET A 531 7.21 17.43 3.09
C MET A 531 6.41 16.12 3.00
N MET A 532 6.72 15.15 3.85
CA MET A 532 6.04 13.84 3.90
C MET A 532 5.47 13.55 5.28
N LEU A 533 4.38 12.79 5.33
CA LEU A 533 3.90 12.15 6.56
C LEU A 533 4.24 10.66 6.54
N GLY A 534 4.61 10.11 7.69
CA GLY A 534 4.80 8.68 7.85
C GLY A 534 4.00 8.16 9.03
N THR A 535 3.30 7.03 8.89
CA THR A 535 2.59 6.39 10.02
C THR A 535 3.54 5.58 10.91
N ASP A 536 4.71 6.16 11.18
CA ASP A 536 5.78 5.66 12.01
C ASP A 536 6.59 6.81 12.64
N SER A 537 7.06 6.63 13.88
CA SER A 537 7.82 7.65 14.61
C SER A 537 9.19 7.97 14.04
N HIS A 538 9.85 7.02 13.35
CA HIS A 538 11.22 7.16 12.83
C HIS A 538 11.27 7.70 11.40
N SER A 539 10.11 8.11 10.87
CA SER A 539 9.98 8.80 9.59
C SER A 539 10.91 10.03 9.43
N PRO A 540 11.30 10.77 10.50
CA PRO A 540 12.36 11.79 10.43
C PRO A 540 13.69 11.36 9.82
N ASN A 541 13.96 10.06 9.63
CA ASN A 541 15.14 9.52 8.92
C ASN A 541 15.40 10.21 7.56
N ALA A 542 14.34 10.57 6.82
CA ALA A 542 14.46 11.27 5.54
C ALA A 542 15.00 12.71 5.67
N GLY A 543 15.01 13.27 6.89
CA GLY A 543 15.60 14.56 7.23
C GLY A 543 17.09 14.65 6.92
N GLY A 544 17.80 13.52 6.88
CA GLY A 544 19.18 13.46 6.40
C GLY A 544 19.32 13.92 4.95
N LEU A 545 18.28 13.74 4.13
CA LEU A 545 18.22 14.17 2.73
C LEU A 545 17.37 15.45 2.56
N CYS A 546 17.50 16.40 3.49
CA CYS A 546 16.85 17.71 3.44
C CYS A 546 15.33 17.63 3.20
N THR A 547 14.68 16.58 3.72
CA THR A 547 13.25 16.32 3.54
C THR A 547 12.55 16.39 4.89
N ILE A 548 11.53 17.24 5.05
CA ILE A 548 10.74 17.26 6.28
C ILE A 548 9.83 16.04 6.26
N THR A 549 10.03 15.11 7.19
CA THR A 549 9.14 13.94 7.33
C THR A 549 8.71 13.77 8.77
N ILE A 550 7.41 13.86 9.03
CA ILE A 550 6.87 13.85 10.39
C ILE A 550 6.11 12.54 10.65
N GLY A 551 6.41 11.92 11.78
CA GLY A 551 5.67 10.76 12.27
C GLY A 551 4.29 11.14 12.79
N VAL A 552 3.26 10.44 12.32
CA VAL A 552 1.84 10.72 12.62
C VAL A 552 1.03 9.43 12.86
N GLY A 553 -0.20 9.57 13.37
CA GLY A 553 -1.16 8.47 13.43
C GLY A 553 -1.82 8.18 12.07
N GLY A 554 -2.56 7.07 11.94
CA GLY A 554 -3.25 6.71 10.71
C GLY A 554 -4.31 7.73 10.29
N ALA A 555 -5.08 8.27 11.24
CA ALA A 555 -6.07 9.31 10.94
C ALA A 555 -5.47 10.61 10.33
N ASP A 556 -4.29 11.05 10.80
CA ASP A 556 -3.58 12.20 10.22
C ASP A 556 -3.10 11.91 8.79
N ALA A 557 -2.62 10.68 8.55
CA ALA A 557 -2.28 10.22 7.22
C ALA A 557 -3.52 10.22 6.30
N VAL A 558 -4.66 9.73 6.79
CA VAL A 558 -5.94 9.75 6.04
C VAL A 558 -6.38 11.16 5.69
N GLU A 559 -6.24 12.13 6.60
CA GLU A 559 -6.54 13.54 6.29
C GLU A 559 -5.75 14.06 5.10
N ALA A 560 -4.43 13.80 5.07
CA ALA A 560 -3.60 14.17 3.94
C ALA A 560 -4.00 13.39 2.66
N LEU A 561 -4.33 12.09 2.79
CA LEU A 561 -4.78 11.26 1.67
C LEU A 561 -6.13 11.70 1.10
N VAL A 562 -7.02 12.33 1.87
CA VAL A 562 -8.26 12.91 1.34
C VAL A 562 -8.09 14.36 0.85
N GLY A 563 -6.88 14.90 0.93
CA GLY A 563 -6.56 16.27 0.48
C GLY A 563 -6.94 17.37 1.48
N ALA A 564 -7.31 17.01 2.71
CA ALA A 564 -7.55 17.97 3.77
C ALA A 564 -6.22 18.56 4.27
N PRO A 565 -6.16 19.86 4.63
CA PRO A 565 -4.99 20.42 5.29
C PRO A 565 -4.74 19.73 6.64
N TRP A 566 -3.51 19.29 6.86
CA TRP A 566 -3.08 18.66 8.10
C TRP A 566 -2.62 19.73 9.10
N GLU A 567 -3.19 19.72 10.30
CA GLU A 567 -2.87 20.70 11.35
C GLU A 567 -1.63 20.30 12.15
N LEU A 568 -0.66 21.21 12.27
CA LEU A 568 0.52 21.07 13.13
C LEU A 568 0.74 22.34 13.95
N LYS A 569 0.88 22.21 15.26
CA LYS A 569 1.36 23.32 16.09
C LYS A 569 2.76 23.74 15.63
N ALA A 570 2.95 25.00 15.27
CA ALA A 570 4.20 25.53 14.74
C ALA A 570 5.38 25.17 15.68
N PRO A 571 6.32 24.33 15.24
CA PRO A 571 7.43 23.93 16.10
C PRO A 571 8.38 25.10 16.39
N LYS A 572 9.02 25.06 17.56
CA LYS A 572 10.25 25.83 17.79
C LYS A 572 11.42 25.17 17.06
N ILE A 573 12.54 25.86 16.88
CA ILE A 573 13.71 25.31 16.19
C ILE A 573 14.89 25.19 17.17
N LEU A 574 15.40 23.97 17.33
CA LEU A 574 16.60 23.67 18.11
C LEU A 574 17.76 23.51 17.13
N GLY A 575 18.67 24.47 17.11
CA GLY A 575 19.87 24.42 16.29
C GLY A 575 20.93 23.52 16.93
N VAL A 576 21.46 22.55 16.18
CA VAL A 576 22.63 21.75 16.59
C VAL A 576 23.79 22.10 15.66
N LYS A 577 24.73 22.90 16.18
CA LYS A 577 25.92 23.30 15.45
C LYS A 577 27.01 22.24 15.58
N LEU A 578 27.38 21.63 14.47
CA LEU A 578 28.45 20.64 14.39
C LEU A 578 29.75 21.31 13.95
N VAL A 579 30.81 21.11 14.73
CA VAL A 579 32.17 21.59 14.43
C VAL A 579 33.16 20.43 14.51
N GLY A 580 34.34 20.57 13.90
CA GLY A 580 35.31 19.49 13.82
C GLY A 580 34.88 18.36 12.87
N GLN A 581 35.46 17.18 13.05
CA GLN A 581 35.17 15.98 12.26
C GLN A 581 35.24 14.74 13.16
N LEU A 582 34.49 13.69 12.83
CA LEU A 582 34.50 12.45 13.60
C LEU A 582 35.88 11.79 13.59
N SER A 583 36.28 11.19 14.72
CA SER A 583 37.48 10.35 14.82
C SER A 583 37.16 8.88 14.49
N ASP A 584 38.20 8.06 14.27
CA ASP A 584 38.04 6.75 13.59
C ASP A 584 37.03 5.76 14.23
N TRP A 585 36.86 5.78 15.56
CA TRP A 585 35.89 4.91 16.27
C TRP A 585 34.52 5.56 16.45
N VAL A 586 34.40 6.84 16.16
CA VAL A 586 33.19 7.62 16.42
C VAL A 586 32.38 7.71 15.13
N SER A 587 31.09 7.47 15.28
CA SER A 587 30.13 7.42 14.20
C SER A 587 29.05 8.50 14.37
N PRO A 588 28.25 8.76 13.32
CA PRO A 588 27.05 9.59 13.44
C PRO A 588 26.09 9.11 14.53
N LYS A 589 26.07 7.81 14.83
CA LYS A 589 25.28 7.23 15.92
C LYS A 589 25.70 7.80 17.28
N ASP A 590 27.00 7.95 17.53
CA ASP A 590 27.50 8.49 18.80
C ASP A 590 27.08 9.95 19.01
N VAL A 591 26.99 10.74 17.93
CA VAL A 591 26.53 12.13 18.00
C VAL A 591 25.10 12.22 18.50
N ILE A 592 24.20 11.39 17.97
CA ILE A 592 22.80 11.40 18.40
C ILE A 592 22.59 10.73 19.77
N LEU A 593 23.38 9.71 20.13
CA LEU A 593 23.39 9.15 21.47
C LEU A 593 23.84 10.18 22.52
N HIS A 594 24.88 10.94 22.22
CA HIS A 594 25.35 12.04 23.05
C HIS A 594 24.32 13.17 23.17
N LEU A 595 23.70 13.56 22.05
CA LEU A 595 22.65 14.57 22.03
C LEU A 595 21.41 14.12 22.82
N ALA A 596 21.02 12.85 22.72
CA ALA A 596 19.93 12.28 23.51
C ALA A 596 20.21 12.38 25.01
N GLY A 597 21.45 12.12 25.44
CA GLY A 597 21.87 12.32 26.82
C GLY A 597 21.77 13.76 27.32
N LYS A 598 22.02 14.75 26.44
CA LYS A 598 21.87 16.17 26.76
C LYS A 598 20.41 16.62 26.82
N LEU A 599 19.59 16.15 25.89
CA LEU A 599 18.20 16.58 25.75
C LEU A 599 17.24 15.82 26.63
N THR A 600 17.59 14.60 27.06
CA THR A 600 16.66 13.62 27.62
C THR A 600 15.56 13.23 26.63
N VAL A 601 14.70 12.28 26.99
CA VAL A 601 13.55 11.88 26.14
C VAL A 601 12.51 12.99 25.88
N ARG A 602 12.62 14.14 26.55
CA ARG A 602 11.65 15.24 26.44
C ARG A 602 12.20 16.52 25.79
N GLY A 603 13.51 16.70 25.71
CA GLY A 603 14.12 17.99 25.35
C GLY A 603 13.83 18.47 23.93
N GLY A 604 13.46 17.57 23.02
CA GLY A 604 13.01 17.89 21.67
C GLY A 604 11.50 18.13 21.53
N THR A 605 10.69 17.96 22.58
CA THR A 605 9.22 18.07 22.48
C THR A 605 8.79 19.44 21.98
N GLY A 606 8.07 19.49 20.86
CA GLY A 606 7.62 20.74 20.24
C GLY A 606 8.70 21.48 19.45
N TYR A 607 9.87 20.87 19.26
CA TYR A 607 10.95 21.39 18.43
C TYR A 607 11.10 20.59 17.13
N ILE A 608 11.63 21.25 16.10
CA ILE A 608 12.39 20.61 15.01
C ILE A 608 13.87 20.76 15.35
N ILE A 609 14.64 19.67 15.25
CA ILE A 609 16.09 19.72 15.41
C ILE A 609 16.72 20.00 14.04
N GLU A 610 17.37 21.14 13.91
CA GLU A 610 18.04 21.55 12.67
C GLU A 610 19.56 21.51 12.86
N TYR A 611 20.23 20.63 12.11
CA TYR A 611 21.69 20.49 12.17
C TYR A 611 22.35 21.46 11.19
N PHE A 612 23.42 22.13 11.62
CA PHE A 612 24.17 23.08 10.79
C PHE A 612 25.64 23.18 11.23
N GLY A 613 26.43 24.00 10.53
CA GLY A 613 27.84 24.23 10.85
C GLY A 613 28.81 23.41 9.99
N PRO A 614 30.13 23.70 10.08
CA PRO A 614 31.13 23.12 9.18
C PRO A 614 31.28 21.60 9.30
N GLY A 615 30.98 21.02 10.47
CA GLY A 615 31.07 19.57 10.68
C GLY A 615 30.07 18.78 9.83
N VAL A 616 28.98 19.41 9.36
CA VAL A 616 27.97 18.78 8.50
C VAL A 616 28.57 18.25 7.18
N GLU A 617 29.49 18.99 6.58
CA GLU A 617 30.13 18.59 5.31
C GLU A 617 31.08 17.38 5.44
N THR A 618 31.38 16.97 6.68
CA THR A 618 32.23 15.80 6.96
C THR A 618 31.45 14.49 7.07
N LEU A 619 30.11 14.57 7.11
CA LEU A 619 29.23 13.42 7.32
C LEU A 619 28.75 12.83 5.99
N SER A 620 28.52 11.52 5.97
CA SER A 620 27.79 10.84 4.90
C SER A 620 26.29 11.13 4.99
N LEU A 621 25.58 10.94 3.87
CA LEU A 621 24.13 11.09 3.83
C LEU A 621 23.43 10.11 4.77
N THR A 622 23.84 8.84 4.76
CA THR A 622 23.28 7.80 5.62
C THR A 622 23.57 8.06 7.10
N GLY A 623 24.73 8.65 7.43
CA GLY A 623 25.04 9.14 8.77
C GLY A 623 24.10 10.25 9.24
N MET A 624 23.80 11.23 8.38
CA MET A 624 22.80 12.26 8.66
C MET A 624 21.40 11.65 8.87
N ALA A 625 21.05 10.61 8.11
CA ALA A 625 19.80 9.87 8.27
C ALA A 625 19.74 9.16 9.64
N THR A 626 20.82 8.50 10.09
CA THR A 626 20.93 7.91 11.44
C THR A 626 20.62 8.92 12.54
N MET A 627 21.21 10.13 12.45
CA MET A 627 21.01 11.18 13.45
C MET A 627 19.58 11.71 13.45
N THR A 628 18.99 11.93 12.27
CA THR A 628 17.62 12.43 12.15
C THR A 628 16.58 11.38 12.55
N ASN A 629 16.83 10.10 12.29
CA ASN A 629 16.02 8.96 12.75
C ASN A 629 15.84 8.98 14.27
N MET A 630 16.95 9.06 15.02
CA MET A 630 16.92 9.05 16.48
C MET A 630 16.55 10.39 17.12
N GLY A 631 16.33 11.44 16.33
CA GLY A 631 15.66 12.66 16.80
C GLY A 631 14.26 12.39 17.37
N ALA A 632 13.62 11.29 16.94
CA ALA A 632 12.36 10.82 17.52
C ALA A 632 12.46 10.50 19.01
N GLU A 633 13.63 10.07 19.50
CA GLU A 633 13.79 9.57 20.88
C GLU A 633 14.00 10.66 21.92
N VAL A 634 14.21 11.90 21.46
CA VAL A 634 14.16 13.10 22.30
C VAL A 634 12.83 13.82 22.20
N GLY A 635 11.85 13.23 21.50
CA GLY A 635 10.51 13.79 21.31
C GLY A 635 10.40 14.88 20.24
N ALA A 636 11.42 15.02 19.37
CA ALA A 636 11.38 16.01 18.29
C ALA A 636 10.24 15.75 17.31
N THR A 637 9.66 16.83 16.77
CA THR A 637 8.62 16.73 15.73
C THR A 637 9.19 16.10 14.46
N THR A 638 10.39 16.53 14.09
CA THR A 638 11.29 15.90 13.11
C THR A 638 12.70 16.46 13.33
N SER A 639 13.66 15.96 12.58
CA SER A 639 15.00 16.51 12.47
C SER A 639 15.36 16.73 11.01
N ILE A 640 16.30 17.65 10.71
CA ILE A 640 16.68 17.96 9.33
C ILE A 640 18.14 18.41 9.21
N PHE A 641 18.78 18.01 8.11
CA PHE A 641 20.07 18.52 7.63
C PHE A 641 19.90 19.37 6.36
N PRO A 642 20.80 20.34 6.10
CA PRO A 642 20.86 21.04 4.83
C PRO A 642 21.26 20.10 3.68
N TYR A 643 20.98 20.53 2.45
CA TYR A 643 21.46 19.82 1.27
C TYR A 643 22.97 19.99 1.12
N THR A 644 23.69 18.88 1.01
CA THR A 644 25.17 18.81 0.99
C THR A 644 25.68 18.10 -0.25
N ASN A 645 27.01 18.09 -0.45
CA ASN A 645 27.63 17.26 -1.48
C ASN A 645 27.36 15.75 -1.27
N ALA A 646 27.28 15.28 -0.03
CA ALA A 646 26.92 13.90 0.28
C ALA A 646 25.48 13.58 -0.17
N SER A 647 24.56 14.54 -0.05
CA SER A 647 23.18 14.41 -0.56
C SER A 647 23.16 14.17 -2.06
N ALA A 648 23.95 14.93 -2.83
CA ALA A 648 24.05 14.79 -4.29
C ALA A 648 24.68 13.44 -4.71
N ARG A 649 25.75 13.01 -4.01
CA ARG A 649 26.37 11.69 -4.25
C ARG A 649 25.40 10.55 -3.99
N TYR A 650 24.65 10.61 -2.88
CA TYR A 650 23.68 9.58 -2.53
C TYR A 650 22.51 9.50 -3.51
N LEU A 651 21.94 10.64 -3.92
CA LEU A 651 20.90 10.69 -4.97
C LEU A 651 21.42 10.07 -6.27
N THR A 652 22.65 10.37 -6.66
CA THR A 652 23.26 9.78 -7.86
C THR A 652 23.45 8.27 -7.72
N ALA A 653 24.00 7.80 -6.61
CA ALA A 653 24.23 6.38 -6.34
C ALA A 653 22.92 5.57 -6.31
N THR A 654 21.84 6.18 -5.87
CA THR A 654 20.47 5.60 -5.84
C THR A 654 19.67 5.92 -7.11
N ARG A 655 20.34 6.22 -8.23
CA ARG A 655 19.75 6.39 -9.57
C ARG A 655 18.77 7.56 -9.70
N ARG A 656 18.92 8.58 -8.86
CA ARG A 656 18.11 9.80 -8.80
C ARG A 656 18.95 11.05 -9.07
N ALA A 657 19.93 10.96 -9.98
CA ALA A 657 20.78 12.09 -10.38
C ALA A 657 19.96 13.31 -10.88
N GLN A 658 18.79 13.05 -11.49
CA GLN A 658 17.86 14.11 -11.88
C GLN A 658 17.34 14.91 -10.67
N ALA A 659 17.10 14.29 -9.52
CA ALA A 659 16.65 15.00 -8.32
C ALA A 659 17.75 15.93 -7.79
N ALA A 660 19.01 15.49 -7.84
CA ALA A 660 20.15 16.35 -7.49
C ALA A 660 20.27 17.54 -8.45
N ALA A 661 20.11 17.30 -9.76
CA ALA A 661 20.11 18.37 -10.76
C ALA A 661 18.96 19.36 -10.55
N ASN A 662 17.75 18.87 -10.23
CA ASN A 662 16.60 19.71 -9.94
C ASN A 662 16.79 20.57 -8.69
N ALA A 663 17.38 20.01 -7.63
CA ALA A 663 17.68 20.75 -6.41
C ALA A 663 18.68 21.88 -6.69
N THR A 664 19.71 21.61 -7.49
CA THR A 664 20.64 22.64 -7.97
C THR A 664 19.94 23.69 -8.84
N ASN A 665 19.05 23.27 -9.75
CA ASN A 665 18.29 24.19 -10.61
C ASN A 665 17.38 25.11 -9.80
N LEU A 666 16.72 24.61 -8.75
CA LEU A 666 15.91 25.44 -7.85
C LEU A 666 16.77 26.48 -7.13
N GLN A 667 17.94 26.09 -6.61
CA GLN A 667 18.84 27.03 -5.92
C GLN A 667 19.44 28.10 -6.83
N ASN A 668 19.56 27.81 -8.13
CA ASN A 668 20.01 28.75 -9.15
C ASN A 668 18.86 29.47 -9.86
N PHE A 669 17.61 29.17 -9.51
CA PHE A 669 16.46 29.73 -10.20
C PHE A 669 16.41 31.24 -9.94
N PRO A 670 16.20 32.08 -10.98
CA PRO A 670 16.30 33.53 -10.85
C PRO A 670 15.41 34.07 -9.73
N ALA A 671 15.97 34.96 -8.93
CA ALA A 671 15.24 35.68 -7.90
C ALA A 671 14.28 36.71 -8.53
N GLY A 672 13.22 37.05 -7.80
CA GLY A 672 12.55 38.34 -7.98
C GLY A 672 13.46 39.51 -7.53
N ALA A 673 12.87 40.65 -7.17
CA ALA A 673 13.60 41.89 -6.86
C ALA A 673 14.54 41.85 -5.62
N SER A 674 14.60 40.76 -4.83
CA SER A 674 15.45 40.63 -3.64
C SER A 674 16.22 39.30 -3.59
N GLY A 675 17.44 39.30 -3.01
CA GLY A 675 18.26 38.09 -2.87
C GLY A 675 17.63 37.00 -1.98
N ASP A 676 16.81 37.39 -1.01
CA ASP A 676 16.09 36.47 -0.11
C ASP A 676 14.95 35.70 -0.82
N ALA A 677 14.58 36.13 -2.03
CA ALA A 677 13.59 35.44 -2.86
C ALA A 677 14.16 34.15 -3.49
N VAL A 678 15.48 33.93 -3.45
CA VAL A 678 16.08 32.66 -3.87
C VAL A 678 15.85 31.61 -2.80
N PHE A 679 15.34 30.43 -3.20
CA PHE A 679 15.23 29.29 -2.29
C PHE A 679 16.59 28.60 -2.18
N GLN A 680 17.12 28.50 -0.97
CA GLN A 680 18.37 27.80 -0.67
C GLN A 680 18.07 26.69 0.33
N PHE A 681 18.62 25.49 0.11
CA PHE A 681 18.45 24.33 0.99
C PHE A 681 19.34 24.38 2.24
N LYS A 682 19.40 25.56 2.85
CA LYS A 682 20.09 25.89 4.10
C LYS A 682 19.36 27.05 4.79
N ALA A 683 19.60 27.23 6.09
CA ALA A 683 19.13 28.39 6.82
C ALA A 683 19.61 29.70 6.16
N ASP A 684 18.84 30.77 6.33
CA ASP A 684 19.33 32.12 6.00
C ASP A 684 20.50 32.50 6.91
N GLU A 685 21.39 33.33 6.40
CA GLU A 685 22.41 33.94 7.22
C GLU A 685 21.76 34.79 8.33
N GLY A 686 22.16 34.56 9.57
CA GLY A 686 21.57 35.21 10.75
C GLY A 686 20.19 34.68 11.16
N ALA A 687 19.75 33.53 10.64
CA ALA A 687 18.54 32.87 11.16
C ALA A 687 18.71 32.51 12.64
N GLU A 688 17.69 32.80 13.45
CA GLU A 688 17.71 32.59 14.89
C GLU A 688 17.11 31.23 15.27
N TYR A 689 17.75 30.54 16.20
CA TYR A 689 17.27 29.30 16.80
C TYR A 689 16.74 29.57 18.21
N ASP A 690 15.63 28.94 18.59
CA ASP A 690 15.04 29.07 19.93
C ASP A 690 15.96 28.48 21.01
N GLN A 691 16.73 27.46 20.63
CA GLN A 691 17.79 26.86 21.44
C GLN A 691 18.96 26.49 20.53
N LEU A 692 20.17 26.55 21.08
CA LEU A 692 21.40 26.22 20.35
C LEU A 692 22.26 25.27 21.19
N ILE A 693 22.66 24.16 20.58
CA ILE A 693 23.64 23.22 21.14
C ILE A 693 24.81 23.14 20.17
N GLU A 694 26.03 23.31 20.66
CA GLU A 694 27.25 23.04 19.88
C GLU A 694 27.82 21.68 20.26
N ILE A 695 28.19 20.88 19.26
CA ILE A 695 28.87 19.59 19.44
C ILE A 695 30.17 19.61 18.62
N ASN A 696 31.30 19.44 19.32
CA ASN A 696 32.59 19.24 18.68
C ASN A 696 32.79 17.76 18.36
N LEU A 697 32.69 17.40 17.08
CA LEU A 697 32.83 16.04 16.58
C LEU A 697 34.22 15.46 16.87
N SER A 698 35.26 16.30 16.93
CA SER A 698 36.64 15.88 17.16
C SER A 698 36.94 15.49 18.61
N GLU A 699 36.12 15.98 19.56
CA GLU A 699 36.25 15.69 21.00
C GLU A 699 35.30 14.58 21.47
N LEU A 700 34.37 14.17 20.61
CA LEU A 700 33.43 13.11 20.90
C LEU A 700 34.17 11.76 20.95
N GLU A 701 33.75 10.89 21.86
CA GLU A 701 34.16 9.48 21.91
C GLU A 701 32.93 8.58 21.69
N PRO A 702 33.09 7.27 21.43
CA PRO A 702 31.94 6.38 21.27
C PRO A 702 31.03 6.38 22.52
N HIS A 703 29.73 6.26 22.32
CA HIS A 703 28.72 6.31 23.38
C HIS A 703 27.84 5.06 23.39
N ILE A 704 27.39 4.69 24.59
CA ILE A 704 26.43 3.61 24.83
C ILE A 704 25.28 4.15 25.68
N ASN A 705 24.04 4.00 25.21
CA ASN A 705 22.87 4.47 25.94
C ASN A 705 22.02 3.30 26.46
N GLY A 706 21.54 3.37 27.71
CA GLY A 706 20.66 2.36 28.29
C GLY A 706 20.93 2.06 29.77
N PRO A 707 20.18 1.11 30.38
CA PRO A 707 19.56 -0.04 29.70
C PRO A 707 18.06 0.05 29.38
N PHE A 708 17.32 1.03 29.94
CA PHE A 708 15.84 1.09 29.81
C PHE A 708 15.31 2.39 29.20
N THR A 709 16.21 3.27 28.77
CA THR A 709 15.87 4.56 28.17
C THR A 709 16.97 4.97 27.18
N PRO A 710 16.61 5.57 26.02
CA PRO A 710 17.58 5.91 24.99
C PRO A 710 18.42 7.14 25.34
N ASP A 711 18.14 7.85 26.44
CA ASP A 711 18.85 9.05 26.89
C ASP A 711 19.83 8.81 28.05
N LEU A 712 19.91 7.60 28.61
CA LEU A 712 20.90 7.28 29.64
C LEU A 712 22.27 7.08 28.99
N ALA A 713 22.91 8.18 28.61
CA ALA A 713 24.12 8.19 27.81
C ALA A 713 25.38 8.02 28.65
N THR A 714 26.18 7.00 28.31
CA THR A 714 27.46 6.70 28.96
C THR A 714 28.57 6.66 27.92
N PRO A 715 29.60 7.51 28.02
CA PRO A 715 30.77 7.40 27.16
C PRO A 715 31.45 6.03 27.33
N LEU A 716 31.96 5.46 26.23
CA LEU A 716 32.54 4.11 26.21
C LEU A 716 33.67 3.95 27.23
N SER A 717 34.51 4.98 27.42
CA SER A 717 35.58 5.00 28.42
C SER A 717 35.11 4.76 29.86
N LYS A 718 33.85 5.09 30.18
CA LYS A 718 33.27 4.96 31.52
C LYS A 718 32.34 3.76 31.67
N PHE A 719 31.89 3.18 30.57
CA PHE A 719 30.82 2.19 30.56
C PHE A 719 31.12 0.95 31.41
N LYS A 720 32.36 0.45 31.39
CA LYS A 720 32.78 -0.67 32.26
C LYS A 720 32.55 -0.38 33.74
N ALA A 721 33.01 0.77 34.22
CA ALA A 721 32.86 1.15 35.62
C ALA A 721 31.38 1.29 35.99
N THR A 722 30.55 1.83 35.09
CA THR A 722 29.10 1.93 35.29
C THR A 722 28.43 0.57 35.36
N VAL A 723 28.79 -0.39 34.49
CA VAL A 723 28.27 -1.76 34.55
C VAL A 723 28.58 -2.41 35.90
N GLU A 724 29.81 -2.24 36.39
CA GLU A 724 30.25 -2.80 37.68
C GLU A 724 29.55 -2.12 38.87
N GLU A 725 29.43 -0.79 38.87
CA GLU A 725 28.77 -0.01 39.93
C GLU A 725 27.27 -0.32 40.02
N GLN A 726 26.59 -0.43 38.88
CA GLN A 726 25.14 -0.68 38.83
C GLN A 726 24.77 -2.16 38.96
N GLY A 727 25.76 -3.06 39.03
CA GLY A 727 25.54 -4.51 39.09
C GLY A 727 24.84 -5.07 37.85
N TRP A 728 25.06 -4.47 36.67
CA TRP A 728 24.47 -4.96 35.43
C TRP A 728 25.17 -6.23 34.92
N PRO A 729 24.50 -7.08 34.12
CA PRO A 729 25.11 -8.29 33.58
C PRO A 729 26.38 -7.97 32.77
N GLN A 730 27.49 -8.60 33.15
CA GLN A 730 28.76 -8.45 32.46
C GLN A 730 28.85 -9.32 31.20
N GLY A 731 28.10 -10.43 31.16
CA GLY A 731 27.99 -11.30 30.00
C GLY A 731 27.04 -10.70 28.97
N LEU A 732 27.50 -10.60 27.72
CA LEU A 732 26.68 -10.20 26.59
C LEU A 732 26.02 -11.45 25.99
N SER A 733 24.68 -11.47 25.96
CA SER A 733 23.94 -12.61 25.40
C SER A 733 23.79 -12.52 23.89
N ALA A 734 23.53 -11.32 23.35
CA ALA A 734 23.41 -11.09 21.92
C ALA A 734 23.84 -9.68 21.52
N GLY A 735 24.47 -9.57 20.34
CA GLY A 735 24.71 -8.32 19.62
C GLY A 735 23.85 -8.28 18.37
N LEU A 736 23.13 -7.17 18.13
CA LEU A 736 22.26 -7.03 16.97
C LEU A 736 22.59 -5.74 16.21
N ILE A 737 22.98 -5.86 14.95
CA ILE A 737 23.25 -4.72 14.06
C ILE A 737 22.22 -4.62 12.94
N GLY A 738 22.02 -3.41 12.43
CA GLY A 738 21.09 -3.12 11.35
C GLY A 738 19.86 -2.33 11.80
N SER A 739 18.67 -2.77 11.35
CA SER A 739 17.41 -2.01 11.42
C SER A 739 17.48 -0.69 10.64
N CYS A 740 16.40 0.10 10.63
CA CYS A 740 16.35 1.38 9.90
C CYS A 740 17.42 2.40 10.30
N THR A 741 17.98 2.32 11.50
CA THR A 741 18.88 3.36 12.04
C THR A 741 20.32 3.21 11.56
N ASN A 742 20.85 1.98 11.47
CA ASN A 742 22.26 1.69 11.17
C ASN A 742 22.39 0.43 10.30
N SER A 743 21.76 0.42 9.12
CA SER A 743 21.84 -0.69 8.15
C SER A 743 22.25 -0.26 6.75
N SER A 744 22.87 0.90 6.62
CA SER A 744 23.40 1.36 5.34
C SER A 744 24.60 0.51 4.88
N TYR A 745 24.99 0.66 3.62
CA TYR A 745 26.22 0.06 3.10
C TYR A 745 27.46 0.49 3.91
N GLU A 746 27.49 1.75 4.39
CA GLU A 746 28.56 2.25 5.25
C GLU A 746 28.60 1.54 6.60
N ASP A 747 27.45 1.41 7.26
CA ASP A 747 27.35 0.72 8.57
C ASP A 747 27.81 -0.74 8.45
N MET A 748 27.37 -1.42 7.39
CA MET A 748 27.64 -2.85 7.17
C MET A 748 29.10 -3.09 6.82
N THR A 749 29.72 -2.23 6.00
CA THR A 749 31.15 -2.34 5.66
C THR A 749 32.06 -1.97 6.84
N LYS A 750 31.64 -1.06 7.74
CA LYS A 750 32.35 -0.84 9.01
C LYS A 750 32.39 -2.10 9.87
N ALA A 751 31.24 -2.75 10.07
CA ALA A 751 31.18 -4.01 10.80
C ALA A 751 32.02 -5.10 10.12
N GLU A 752 31.89 -5.24 8.79
CA GLU A 752 32.70 -6.17 7.98
C GLU A 752 34.21 -5.99 8.20
N SER A 753 34.68 -4.74 8.28
CA SER A 753 36.10 -4.45 8.52
C SER A 753 36.62 -5.02 9.84
N LEU A 754 35.79 -5.06 10.88
CA LEU A 754 36.12 -5.68 12.16
C LEU A 754 36.07 -7.20 12.07
N LEU A 755 35.07 -7.76 11.37
CA LEU A 755 34.99 -9.19 11.13
C LEU A 755 36.20 -9.74 10.39
N LYS A 756 36.70 -9.02 9.38
CA LYS A 756 37.93 -9.37 8.66
C LYS A 756 39.16 -9.40 9.58
N GLN A 757 39.26 -8.44 10.50
CA GLN A 757 40.33 -8.43 11.52
C GLN A 757 40.21 -9.61 12.48
N ALA A 758 39.00 -9.88 12.99
CA ALA A 758 38.74 -11.00 13.90
C ALA A 758 39.01 -12.35 13.23
N LYS A 759 38.59 -12.53 11.97
CA LYS A 759 38.87 -13.72 11.16
C LYS A 759 40.37 -13.95 11.00
N ALA A 760 41.14 -12.90 10.70
CA ALA A 760 42.61 -13.00 10.60
C ALA A 760 43.27 -13.41 11.93
N ALA A 761 42.62 -13.11 13.07
CA ALA A 761 43.04 -13.51 14.41
C ALA A 761 42.44 -14.87 14.86
N GLY A 762 41.69 -15.56 14.00
CA GLY A 762 41.03 -16.83 14.33
C GLY A 762 39.88 -16.73 15.32
N LEU A 763 39.32 -15.53 15.50
CA LEU A 763 38.23 -15.27 16.44
C LEU A 763 36.85 -15.49 15.79
N LYS A 764 35.88 -15.84 16.65
CA LYS A 764 34.45 -15.92 16.36
C LYS A 764 33.69 -15.14 17.43
N PRO A 765 32.47 -14.63 17.14
CA PRO A 765 31.66 -13.96 18.13
C PRO A 765 31.34 -14.94 19.27
N VAL A 766 31.45 -14.45 20.50
CA VAL A 766 31.16 -15.21 21.72
C VAL A 766 29.67 -15.10 22.06
N ALA A 767 29.08 -13.93 21.83
CA ALA A 767 27.64 -13.72 21.91
C ALA A 767 26.98 -13.98 20.55
N ASP A 768 25.70 -14.37 20.53
CA ASP A 768 24.95 -14.46 19.27
C ASP A 768 24.99 -13.13 18.53
N PHE A 769 25.26 -13.15 17.22
CA PHE A 769 25.42 -11.94 16.42
C PHE A 769 24.41 -11.91 15.27
N TYR A 770 23.45 -10.99 15.32
CA TYR A 770 22.37 -10.87 14.34
C TYR A 770 22.55 -9.65 13.44
N ILE A 771 22.29 -9.80 12.15
CA ILE A 771 22.48 -8.76 11.13
C ILE A 771 21.17 -8.56 10.35
N THR A 772 20.69 -7.32 10.30
CA THR A 772 19.46 -6.96 9.57
C THR A 772 19.75 -5.90 8.51
N PRO A 773 19.82 -6.25 7.21
CA PRO A 773 19.89 -5.26 6.14
C PRO A 773 18.63 -4.39 6.10
N GLY A 774 18.78 -3.11 5.73
CA GLY A 774 17.66 -2.17 5.73
C GLY A 774 16.70 -2.36 4.55
N SER A 775 17.20 -2.87 3.41
CA SER A 775 16.41 -3.10 2.20
C SER A 775 17.00 -4.22 1.35
N GLU A 776 16.21 -4.71 0.40
CA GLU A 776 16.67 -5.67 -0.60
C GLU A 776 17.79 -5.11 -1.47
N GLN A 777 17.75 -3.81 -1.80
CA GLN A 777 18.82 -3.14 -2.54
C GLN A 777 20.15 -3.21 -1.76
N ILE A 778 20.13 -2.91 -0.45
CA ILE A 778 21.31 -3.03 0.39
C ILE A 778 21.76 -4.49 0.48
N ARG A 779 20.85 -5.42 0.80
CA ARG A 779 21.16 -6.86 0.94
C ARG A 779 21.81 -7.41 -0.32
N ALA A 780 21.21 -7.18 -1.49
CA ALA A 780 21.73 -7.66 -2.78
C ALA A 780 23.08 -7.03 -3.14
N THR A 781 23.30 -5.77 -2.76
CA THR A 781 24.59 -5.09 -2.97
C THR A 781 25.67 -5.68 -2.06
N LEU A 782 25.37 -5.93 -0.78
CA LEU A 782 26.28 -6.57 0.17
C LEU A 782 26.59 -8.02 -0.22
N GLU A 783 25.62 -8.73 -0.80
CA GLU A 783 25.81 -10.08 -1.34
C GLU A 783 26.80 -10.06 -2.50
N ARG A 784 26.58 -9.18 -3.49
CA ARG A 784 27.49 -9.01 -4.64
C ARG A 784 28.92 -8.69 -4.20
N ASP A 785 29.07 -7.84 -3.19
CA ASP A 785 30.37 -7.35 -2.74
C ASP A 785 31.07 -8.30 -1.74
N GLY A 786 30.46 -9.45 -1.41
CA GLY A 786 31.03 -10.48 -0.51
C GLY A 786 30.95 -10.14 0.98
N THR A 787 30.27 -9.05 1.35
CA THR A 787 30.09 -8.64 2.74
C THR A 787 29.19 -9.63 3.50
N LEU A 788 28.13 -10.14 2.86
CA LEU A 788 27.26 -11.15 3.51
C LEU A 788 28.01 -12.47 3.77
N ASP A 789 28.88 -12.89 2.86
CA ASP A 789 29.72 -14.08 3.06
C ASP A 789 30.64 -13.88 4.27
N THR A 790 31.23 -12.69 4.41
CA THR A 790 32.05 -12.34 5.58
C THR A 790 31.25 -12.42 6.88
N PHE A 791 30.00 -11.96 6.89
CA PHE A 791 29.10 -12.10 8.05
C PHE A 791 28.80 -13.57 8.37
N ASN A 792 28.43 -14.36 7.36
CA ASN A 792 28.09 -15.77 7.54
C ASN A 792 29.29 -16.60 8.02
N GLU A 793 30.48 -16.40 7.43
CA GLU A 793 31.71 -17.09 7.83
C GLU A 793 32.14 -16.76 9.26
N ALA A 794 31.89 -15.53 9.71
CA ALA A 794 32.12 -15.12 11.08
C ALA A 794 31.12 -15.76 12.06
N GLY A 795 30.04 -16.40 11.60
CA GLY A 795 28.98 -16.96 12.45
C GLY A 795 27.86 -15.98 12.75
N GLY A 796 27.72 -14.91 11.96
CA GLY A 796 26.59 -14.01 12.02
C GLY A 796 25.31 -14.64 11.48
N ILE A 797 24.17 -14.27 12.07
CA ILE A 797 22.84 -14.72 11.69
C ILE A 797 22.17 -13.60 10.90
N LEU A 798 22.06 -13.79 9.58
CA LEU A 798 21.38 -12.84 8.71
C LEU A 798 19.86 -12.96 8.87
N LEU A 799 19.21 -11.87 9.28
CA LEU A 799 17.76 -11.75 9.39
C LEU A 799 17.16 -11.15 8.11
N SER A 800 15.84 -11.27 7.98
CA SER A 800 15.07 -10.67 6.88
C SER A 800 15.24 -9.15 6.83
N ASN A 801 15.06 -8.54 5.66
CA ASN A 801 15.04 -7.08 5.48
C ASN A 801 13.75 -6.46 6.06
N ALA A 802 13.57 -6.58 7.38
CA ALA A 802 12.38 -6.24 8.13
C ALA A 802 12.76 -5.72 9.52
N CYS A 803 11.84 -5.08 10.23
CA CYS A 803 12.12 -4.50 11.56
C CYS A 803 12.57 -5.55 12.60
N GLY A 804 11.97 -6.73 12.57
CA GLY A 804 12.33 -7.89 13.39
C GLY A 804 12.55 -7.54 14.88
N PRO A 805 13.74 -7.81 15.46
CA PRO A 805 14.03 -7.56 16.88
C PRO A 805 13.93 -6.09 17.32
N CYS A 806 13.95 -5.12 16.41
CA CYS A 806 13.81 -3.70 16.76
C CYS A 806 12.44 -3.37 17.38
N ILE A 807 11.40 -4.13 17.00
CA ILE A 807 10.02 -3.89 17.43
C ILE A 807 9.44 -5.05 18.26
N GLY A 808 10.29 -6.01 18.65
CA GLY A 808 9.89 -7.16 19.46
C GLY A 808 9.48 -8.39 18.66
N GLN A 809 9.60 -8.38 17.33
CA GLN A 809 9.35 -9.55 16.48
C GLN A 809 10.62 -10.38 16.38
N TRP A 810 11.00 -10.95 17.52
CA TRP A 810 12.19 -11.78 17.65
C TRP A 810 11.88 -13.00 18.49
N LYS A 811 12.27 -14.16 17.95
CA LYS A 811 12.31 -15.41 18.68
C LYS A 811 13.77 -15.77 18.93
N ARG A 812 14.24 -15.50 20.16
CA ARG A 812 15.61 -15.81 20.60
C ARG A 812 15.91 -17.31 20.44
N GLN A 813 17.16 -17.64 20.10
CA GLN A 813 17.65 -19.02 19.96
C GLN A 813 18.62 -19.43 21.07
N ASP A 814 19.05 -18.49 21.91
CA ASP A 814 20.09 -18.67 22.94
C ASP A 814 19.60 -19.30 24.25
N GLY A 815 18.32 -19.67 24.34
CA GLY A 815 17.74 -20.36 25.49
C GLY A 815 17.55 -19.49 26.74
N VAL A 816 17.67 -18.15 26.62
CA VAL A 816 17.37 -17.24 27.74
C VAL A 816 15.87 -17.31 28.07
N GLU A 817 15.54 -17.85 29.23
CA GLU A 817 14.16 -17.93 29.71
C GLU A 817 13.60 -16.55 30.07
N LYS A 818 12.32 -16.32 29.79
CA LYS A 818 11.65 -15.06 30.12
C LYS A 818 11.68 -14.82 31.64
N GLY A 819 12.07 -13.61 32.05
CA GLY A 819 12.32 -13.24 33.45
C GLY A 819 13.77 -13.43 33.90
N THR A 820 14.65 -13.98 33.05
CA THR A 820 16.09 -14.05 33.35
C THR A 820 16.75 -12.70 33.03
N PRO A 821 17.48 -12.08 33.98
CA PRO A 821 18.27 -10.89 33.69
C PRO A 821 19.42 -11.20 32.74
N ASN A 822 19.54 -10.44 31.65
CA ASN A 822 20.62 -10.55 30.67
C ASN A 822 20.90 -9.21 30.00
N ALA A 823 22.07 -9.07 29.36
CA ALA A 823 22.40 -7.89 28.57
C ALA A 823 22.41 -8.22 27.07
N ILE A 824 21.86 -7.30 26.27
CA ILE A 824 22.00 -7.27 24.80
C ILE A 824 22.52 -5.90 24.37
N LEU A 825 23.23 -5.86 23.25
CA LEU A 825 23.64 -4.63 22.59
C LEU A 825 23.01 -4.54 21.21
N THR A 826 22.47 -3.38 20.86
CA THR A 826 21.81 -3.17 19.58
C THR A 826 22.24 -1.88 18.91
N SER A 827 22.35 -1.88 17.57
CA SER A 827 22.54 -0.66 16.79
C SER A 827 21.23 0.04 16.45
N TYR A 828 20.17 -0.25 17.20
CA TYR A 828 18.82 0.27 17.00
C TYR A 828 18.65 1.63 17.72
N ASN A 829 17.41 2.02 18.00
CA ASN A 829 17.07 3.34 18.55
C ASN A 829 16.30 3.30 19.88
N ARG A 830 15.63 2.17 20.21
CA ARG A 830 14.84 2.01 21.45
C ARG A 830 15.26 0.80 22.26
N ASN A 831 15.32 1.01 23.57
CA ASN A 831 15.69 0.01 24.58
C ASN A 831 14.73 0.01 25.78
N PHE A 832 13.46 0.37 25.59
CA PHE A 832 12.48 0.27 26.67
C PHE A 832 12.35 -1.17 27.18
N ARG A 833 11.97 -1.30 28.45
CA ARG A 833 11.83 -2.59 29.13
C ARG A 833 10.95 -3.57 28.32
N GLY A 834 11.48 -4.76 28.01
CA GLY A 834 10.78 -5.80 27.24
C GLY A 834 10.54 -5.51 25.75
N ARG A 835 11.13 -4.45 25.19
CA ARG A 835 10.88 -4.04 23.80
C ARG A 835 11.35 -5.06 22.75
N ASN A 836 12.53 -5.65 22.93
CA ASN A 836 13.19 -6.39 21.85
C ASN A 836 12.82 -7.87 21.79
N ASP A 837 12.53 -8.48 22.94
CA ASP A 837 12.27 -9.92 23.08
C ASP A 837 11.07 -10.23 24.00
N GLY A 838 10.38 -9.21 24.51
CA GLY A 838 9.29 -9.38 25.46
C GLY A 838 9.72 -9.80 26.87
N ASN A 839 11.02 -9.83 27.18
CA ASN A 839 11.55 -10.09 28.51
C ASN A 839 11.79 -8.78 29.28
N PRO A 840 11.05 -8.51 30.37
CA PRO A 840 11.20 -7.26 31.11
C PRO A 840 12.55 -7.12 31.81
N ASP A 841 13.31 -8.20 32.03
CA ASP A 841 14.60 -8.14 32.73
C ASP A 841 15.81 -8.13 31.79
N THR A 842 15.57 -8.05 30.48
CA THR A 842 16.64 -7.80 29.51
C THR A 842 17.06 -6.33 29.51
N LEU A 843 18.34 -6.10 29.75
CA LEU A 843 18.99 -4.79 29.67
C LEU A 843 19.51 -4.58 28.24
N ASN A 844 18.88 -3.69 27.47
CA ASN A 844 19.31 -3.37 26.11
C ASN A 844 20.13 -2.07 26.09
N PHE A 845 21.34 -2.16 25.54
CA PHE A 845 22.23 -1.03 25.35
C PHE A 845 22.31 -0.65 23.86
N LEU A 846 22.10 0.63 23.55
CA LEU A 846 22.16 1.19 22.22
C LEU A 846 23.58 1.69 21.93
N ALA A 847 24.17 1.27 20.82
CA ALA A 847 25.52 1.69 20.42
C ALA A 847 25.65 1.76 18.88
N ALA A 848 26.78 2.25 18.37
CA ALA A 848 27.12 2.16 16.96
C ALA A 848 27.35 0.68 16.53
N PRO A 849 27.05 0.30 15.27
CA PRO A 849 27.17 -1.09 14.82
C PRO A 849 28.58 -1.67 14.98
N GLU A 850 29.62 -0.86 14.83
CA GLU A 850 31.02 -1.22 15.10
C GLU A 850 31.29 -1.58 16.57
N ILE A 851 30.68 -0.86 17.52
CA ILE A 851 30.82 -1.13 18.96
C ILE A 851 30.07 -2.42 19.33
N VAL A 852 28.84 -2.58 18.82
CA VAL A 852 28.06 -3.81 19.00
C VAL A 852 28.83 -5.02 18.46
N THR A 853 29.41 -4.89 17.27
CA THR A 853 30.21 -5.93 16.62
C THR A 853 31.41 -6.30 17.49
N ALA A 854 32.24 -5.32 17.89
CA ALA A 854 33.43 -5.61 18.68
C ALA A 854 33.12 -6.24 20.05
N MET A 855 32.04 -5.80 20.72
CA MET A 855 31.60 -6.39 21.98
C MET A 855 30.98 -7.78 21.83
N ALA A 856 30.34 -8.11 20.70
CA ALA A 856 29.88 -9.47 20.42
C ALA A 856 31.05 -10.48 20.36
N PHE A 857 32.21 -10.04 19.84
CA PHE A 857 33.45 -10.85 19.83
C PHE A 857 34.10 -11.01 21.19
N SER A 858 33.93 -10.06 22.12
CA SER A 858 34.41 -10.23 23.49
C SER A 858 33.44 -11.04 24.36
N GLY A 859 32.15 -11.02 24.03
CA GLY A 859 31.07 -11.57 24.84
C GLY A 859 30.83 -10.82 26.14
N LYS A 860 31.35 -9.58 26.27
CA LYS A 860 31.35 -8.82 27.53
C LYS A 860 30.91 -7.38 27.33
N THR A 861 29.98 -6.91 28.17
CA THR A 861 29.57 -5.49 28.23
C THR A 861 30.67 -4.59 28.80
N THR A 862 31.63 -5.16 29.51
CA THR A 862 32.77 -4.44 30.12
C THR A 862 33.99 -4.28 29.19
N PHE A 863 33.92 -4.77 27.95
CA PHE A 863 35.02 -4.69 26.99
C PHE A 863 35.07 -3.35 26.26
N ASN A 864 36.22 -2.68 26.27
CA ASN A 864 36.44 -1.48 25.47
C ASN A 864 37.35 -1.79 24.26
N PRO A 865 36.82 -1.83 23.01
CA PRO A 865 37.63 -2.16 21.83
C PRO A 865 38.75 -1.16 21.53
N MET A 866 38.68 0.06 22.07
CA MET A 866 39.71 1.09 21.86
C MET A 866 40.96 0.84 22.73
N THR A 867 40.82 0.16 23.87
CA THR A 867 41.90 -0.02 24.85
C THR A 867 42.30 -1.49 25.01
N ASP A 868 41.32 -2.38 25.05
CA ASP A 868 41.47 -3.73 25.56
C ASP A 868 41.93 -4.73 24.48
N SER A 869 42.28 -5.94 24.89
CA SER A 869 42.68 -7.04 24.00
C SER A 869 41.88 -8.30 24.29
N ILE A 870 41.69 -9.12 23.26
CA ILE A 870 41.05 -10.44 23.32
C ILE A 870 42.16 -11.49 23.16
N THR A 871 42.15 -12.51 24.01
CA THR A 871 43.03 -13.66 23.84
C THR A 871 42.49 -14.57 22.74
N THR A 872 43.31 -14.76 21.71
CA THR A 872 43.01 -15.62 20.55
C THR A 872 43.15 -17.11 20.90
N PRO A 873 42.60 -18.03 20.07
CA PRO A 873 42.72 -19.47 20.33
C PRO A 873 44.16 -20.00 20.40
N ASP A 874 45.12 -19.31 19.77
CA ASP A 874 46.55 -19.65 19.82
C ASP A 874 47.30 -18.99 21.00
N GLY A 875 46.59 -18.28 21.87
CA GLY A 875 47.12 -17.63 23.07
C GLY A 875 47.68 -16.23 22.87
N LYS A 876 47.69 -15.67 21.65
CA LYS A 876 48.14 -14.29 21.40
C LYS A 876 47.10 -13.27 21.82
N GLN A 877 47.56 -12.05 22.12
CA GLN A 877 46.70 -10.90 22.37
C GLN A 877 46.34 -10.20 21.06
N PHE A 878 45.04 -10.09 20.79
CA PHE A 878 44.50 -9.38 19.64
C PHE A 878 43.78 -8.11 20.10
N LYS A 879 44.01 -7.00 19.41
CA LYS A 879 43.32 -5.73 19.63
C LYS A 879 42.73 -5.27 18.30
N PHE A 880 41.45 -4.87 18.34
CA PHE A 880 40.81 -4.28 17.16
C PHE A 880 41.49 -2.96 16.80
N SER A 881 41.76 -2.79 15.51
CA SER A 881 42.04 -1.47 14.94
C SER A 881 40.72 -0.78 14.60
N ALA A 882 40.75 0.55 14.48
CA ALA A 882 39.55 1.32 14.19
C ALA A 882 38.88 0.85 12.89
N PRO A 883 37.53 0.75 12.86
CA PRO A 883 36.79 0.23 11.72
C PRO A 883 36.93 1.17 10.51
N ARG A 884 36.76 0.61 9.31
CA ARG A 884 36.73 1.38 8.06
C ARG A 884 35.48 1.02 7.27
N GLY A 885 34.69 2.02 6.92
CA GLY A 885 33.49 1.88 6.10
C GLY A 885 33.63 2.55 4.76
N LEU A 886 32.78 2.15 3.82
CA LEU A 886 32.63 2.80 2.53
C LEU A 886 31.28 3.51 2.49
N GLU A 887 31.25 4.82 2.19
CA GLU A 887 30.00 5.59 2.10
C GLU A 887 28.99 4.96 1.12
N GLY A 888 29.49 4.38 0.03
CA GLY A 888 28.71 3.62 -0.94
C GLY A 888 29.56 2.63 -1.72
N PRO A 889 28.95 1.76 -2.52
CA PRO A 889 29.66 0.77 -3.33
C PRO A 889 30.44 1.43 -4.47
N ALA A 890 31.54 0.81 -4.89
CA ALA A 890 32.37 1.30 -6.01
C ALA A 890 31.63 1.23 -7.36
N THR A 891 30.68 0.29 -7.49
CA THR A 891 29.75 0.17 -8.61
C THR A 891 28.32 0.48 -8.14
N PRO A 892 27.41 0.91 -9.04
CA PRO A 892 26.04 1.24 -8.65
C PRO A 892 25.35 0.15 -7.83
N PHE A 893 24.43 0.54 -6.95
CA PHE A 893 23.63 -0.39 -6.16
C PHE A 893 22.86 -1.38 -7.06
N VAL A 894 22.74 -2.62 -6.61
CA VAL A 894 21.96 -3.68 -7.26
C VAL A 894 20.48 -3.49 -6.90
N GLU A 895 19.56 -3.64 -7.85
CA GLU A 895 18.11 -3.52 -7.57
C GLU A 895 17.58 -4.65 -6.68
N GLY A 896 18.22 -5.81 -6.74
CA GLY A 896 17.85 -7.01 -5.98
C GLY A 896 16.80 -7.89 -6.68
N ARG A 897 16.11 -8.73 -5.91
CA ARG A 897 15.12 -9.70 -6.43
C ARG A 897 13.87 -8.98 -6.97
N GLU A 898 13.39 -9.38 -8.15
CA GLU A 898 12.22 -8.77 -8.81
C GLU A 898 10.94 -8.85 -7.94
N SER A 899 10.77 -9.94 -7.20
CA SER A 899 9.63 -10.16 -6.28
C SER A 899 9.57 -9.17 -5.12
N PHE A 900 10.64 -8.40 -4.89
CA PHE A 900 10.74 -7.41 -3.82
C PHE A 900 10.68 -5.96 -4.31
N LYS A 901 10.49 -5.75 -5.61
CA LYS A 901 10.24 -4.41 -6.14
C LYS A 901 8.87 -3.90 -5.71
N ALA A 902 8.77 -2.58 -5.59
CA ALA A 902 7.49 -1.92 -5.34
C ALA A 902 6.52 -2.18 -6.49
N LEU A 903 5.32 -2.66 -6.18
CA LEU A 903 4.21 -2.71 -7.11
C LEU A 903 3.62 -1.30 -7.22
N SER A 904 3.97 -0.58 -8.28
CA SER A 904 3.48 0.78 -8.55
C SER A 904 2.54 0.72 -9.76
N GLN A 905 1.26 1.03 -9.54
CA GLN A 905 0.23 0.94 -10.58
C GLN A 905 -0.83 2.01 -10.42
N GLU A 906 -1.57 2.28 -11.49
CA GLU A 906 -2.78 3.10 -11.44
C GLU A 906 -3.88 2.43 -10.60
N ALA A 907 -4.79 3.26 -10.07
CA ALA A 907 -5.91 2.80 -9.27
C ALA A 907 -6.89 1.97 -10.12
N ASP A 908 -7.28 0.79 -9.59
CA ASP A 908 -8.27 -0.08 -10.22
C ASP A 908 -9.50 -0.28 -9.31
N PRO A 909 -10.63 0.42 -9.58
CA PRO A 909 -11.81 0.32 -8.74
C PRO A 909 -12.45 -1.08 -8.73
N LEU A 910 -12.16 -1.93 -9.72
CA LEU A 910 -12.69 -3.29 -9.84
C LEU A 910 -12.01 -4.29 -8.90
N VAL A 911 -10.84 -3.96 -8.35
CA VAL A 911 -10.15 -4.82 -7.38
C VAL A 911 -10.98 -4.91 -6.09
N PRO A 912 -11.42 -6.12 -5.69
CA PRO A 912 -12.04 -6.32 -4.38
C PRO A 912 -10.98 -6.25 -3.29
N ILE A 913 -11.28 -5.55 -2.20
CA ILE A 913 -10.38 -5.50 -1.04
C ILE A 913 -10.56 -6.79 -0.25
N ALA A 914 -9.45 -7.48 0.03
CA ALA A 914 -9.45 -8.74 0.74
C ALA A 914 -9.69 -8.54 2.26
N VAL A 915 -10.97 -8.44 2.67
CA VAL A 915 -11.38 -8.52 4.08
C VAL A 915 -12.43 -9.60 4.23
N SER A 916 -12.12 -10.67 4.97
CA SER A 916 -13.11 -11.71 5.28
C SER A 916 -14.09 -11.22 6.36
N PRO A 917 -15.42 -11.39 6.20
CA PRO A 917 -16.39 -11.06 7.24
C PRO A 917 -16.23 -11.84 8.55
N THR A 918 -15.54 -12.98 8.51
CA THR A 918 -15.28 -13.83 9.69
C THR A 918 -13.82 -13.77 10.14
N SER A 919 -13.05 -12.79 9.63
CA SER A 919 -11.66 -12.60 10.01
C SER A 919 -11.51 -12.27 11.49
N ASP A 920 -10.49 -12.83 12.14
CA ASP A 920 -10.05 -12.39 13.46
C ASP A 920 -8.90 -11.37 13.39
N ARG A 921 -8.37 -11.09 12.20
CA ARG A 921 -7.22 -10.19 11.92
C ARG A 921 -7.64 -8.81 11.45
N LEU A 922 -8.69 -8.73 10.64
CA LEU A 922 -9.16 -7.53 9.95
C LEU A 922 -10.67 -7.37 10.17
N ALA A 923 -11.14 -6.16 10.44
CA ALA A 923 -12.57 -5.86 10.49
C ALA A 923 -12.82 -4.47 9.91
N LEU A 924 -13.90 -4.33 9.13
CA LEU A 924 -14.35 -3.02 8.67
C LEU A 924 -14.74 -2.15 9.88
N LEU A 925 -14.47 -0.85 9.76
CA LEU A 925 -14.78 0.11 10.82
C LEU A 925 -16.21 0.59 10.71
N GLU A 926 -16.90 0.59 11.85
CA GLU A 926 -18.16 1.32 12.02
C GLU A 926 -17.86 2.75 12.47
N PRO A 927 -18.53 3.77 11.88
CA PRO A 927 -18.42 5.14 12.33
C PRO A 927 -18.77 5.29 13.82
N PHE A 928 -17.93 5.98 14.58
CA PHE A 928 -18.24 6.28 15.98
C PHE A 928 -19.47 7.18 16.09
N PRO A 929 -20.29 7.05 17.16
CA PRO A 929 -21.41 7.95 17.38
C PRO A 929 -20.94 9.39 17.59
N ALA A 930 -21.74 10.34 17.14
CA ALA A 930 -21.51 11.77 17.35
C ALA A 930 -21.48 12.12 18.85
N PHE A 931 -20.88 13.27 19.18
CA PHE A 931 -20.89 13.77 20.55
C PHE A 931 -22.32 14.08 21.00
N PRO A 932 -22.73 13.72 22.23
CA PRO A 932 -24.08 14.01 22.72
C PRO A 932 -24.37 15.50 22.77
N GLU A 933 -25.65 15.87 22.64
CA GLU A 933 -26.08 17.26 22.82
C GLU A 933 -26.09 17.61 24.31
N GLY A 934 -25.33 18.64 24.69
CA GLY A 934 -25.24 19.12 26.08
C GLY A 934 -24.07 18.51 26.86
N GLU A 935 -24.03 18.83 28.16
CA GLU A 935 -22.99 18.34 29.07
C GLU A 935 -23.08 16.83 29.29
N VAL A 936 -21.92 16.18 29.40
CA VAL A 936 -21.83 14.74 29.63
C VAL A 936 -22.02 14.48 31.12
N LYS A 937 -23.08 13.74 31.47
CA LYS A 937 -23.44 13.40 32.85
C LYS A 937 -23.28 11.91 33.09
N GLY A 938 -23.02 11.55 34.35
CA GLY A 938 -22.95 10.15 34.77
C GLY A 938 -21.70 9.41 34.25
N LEU A 939 -20.64 10.12 33.85
CA LEU A 939 -19.37 9.48 33.54
C LEU A 939 -18.81 8.80 34.79
N ARG A 940 -18.11 7.69 34.62
CA ARG A 940 -17.36 7.04 35.71
C ARG A 940 -15.87 7.07 35.44
N VAL A 941 -15.07 7.19 36.49
CA VAL A 941 -13.62 7.00 36.38
C VAL A 941 -13.33 5.51 36.27
N LEU A 942 -12.87 5.04 35.10
CA LEU A 942 -12.57 3.62 34.88
C LEU A 942 -11.38 3.15 35.73
N VAL A 943 -10.29 3.93 35.68
CA VAL A 943 -9.07 3.67 36.42
C VAL A 943 -8.29 4.97 36.60
N LYS A 944 -7.62 5.09 37.76
CA LYS A 944 -6.61 6.11 38.04
C LYS A 944 -5.23 5.47 37.88
N ILE A 945 -4.39 6.03 37.03
CA ILE A 945 -3.10 5.46 36.65
C ILE A 945 -1.96 6.23 37.31
N THR A 946 -1.03 5.51 37.94
CA THR A 946 0.22 6.07 38.47
C THR A 946 1.43 5.64 37.65
N GLY A 947 2.47 6.47 37.65
CA GLY A 947 3.72 6.20 36.95
C GLY A 947 3.68 6.48 35.46
N LYS A 948 4.74 6.06 34.77
CA LYS A 948 4.91 6.31 33.32
C LYS A 948 3.91 5.46 32.52
N CYS A 949 2.99 6.11 31.82
CA CYS A 949 2.01 5.46 30.95
C CYS A 949 2.29 5.76 29.48
N THR A 950 2.99 4.85 28.82
CA THR A 950 3.36 4.94 27.40
C THR A 950 2.25 4.41 26.49
N THR A 951 2.36 4.59 25.17
CA THR A 951 1.45 3.93 24.21
C THR A 951 1.54 2.40 24.26
N ASP A 952 2.69 1.81 24.63
CA ASP A 952 2.80 0.38 24.90
C ASP A 952 2.07 -0.02 26.20
N THR A 953 1.95 0.90 27.16
CA THR A 953 1.13 0.72 28.38
C THR A 953 -0.37 0.74 28.08
N ILE A 954 -0.79 1.59 27.13
CA ILE A 954 -2.20 1.74 26.72
C ILE A 954 -2.61 0.63 25.74
N SER A 955 -1.73 0.26 24.82
CA SER A 955 -2.01 -0.69 23.75
C SER A 955 -0.72 -1.45 23.44
N ALA A 956 -0.49 -2.56 24.14
CA ALA A 956 0.73 -3.35 23.98
C ALA A 956 0.99 -3.82 22.53
N ALA A 957 2.26 -4.01 22.17
CA ALA A 957 2.73 -4.58 20.90
C ALA A 957 2.84 -6.12 20.97
N GLY A 958 3.93 -6.70 20.43
CA GLY A 958 4.24 -8.12 20.49
C GLY A 958 3.10 -9.00 19.95
N PRO A 959 2.51 -9.90 20.76
CA PRO A 959 1.46 -10.81 20.30
C PRO A 959 0.18 -10.10 19.84
N TRP A 960 0.00 -8.82 20.19
CA TRP A 960 -1.17 -8.01 19.81
C TRP A 960 -1.06 -7.42 18.40
N LEU A 961 0.12 -7.43 17.77
CA LEU A 961 0.30 -6.92 16.41
C LEU A 961 -0.58 -7.66 15.39
N LYS A 962 -0.94 -8.92 15.67
CA LYS A 962 -1.85 -9.68 14.81
C LYS A 962 -3.25 -9.03 14.69
N TYR A 963 -3.72 -8.28 15.69
CA TYR A 963 -5.07 -7.69 15.69
C TYR A 963 -5.09 -6.23 15.23
N LYS A 964 -4.03 -5.74 14.58
CA LYS A 964 -3.90 -4.33 14.21
C LYS A 964 -4.97 -3.80 13.25
N GLY A 965 -5.54 -4.65 12.41
CA GLY A 965 -6.71 -4.31 11.59
C GLY A 965 -8.05 -4.70 12.19
N HIS A 966 -8.11 -5.21 13.43
CA HIS A 966 -9.36 -5.64 14.06
C HIS A 966 -9.58 -4.91 15.39
N LEU A 967 -10.31 -3.79 15.34
CA LEU A 967 -10.46 -2.88 16.48
C LEU A 967 -11.05 -3.55 17.73
N ALA A 968 -12.04 -4.43 17.60
CA ALA A 968 -12.62 -5.11 18.75
C ALA A 968 -11.60 -6.03 19.46
N ASN A 969 -10.94 -6.93 18.72
CA ASN A 969 -9.93 -7.85 19.25
C ASN A 969 -8.72 -7.13 19.85
N ILE A 970 -8.22 -6.06 19.23
CA ILE A 970 -7.11 -5.32 19.82
C ILE A 970 -7.54 -4.54 21.07
N SER A 971 -8.80 -4.13 21.20
CA SER A 971 -9.29 -3.41 22.39
C SER A 971 -9.26 -4.26 23.66
N THR A 972 -9.13 -5.59 23.57
CA THR A 972 -8.97 -6.44 24.76
C THR A 972 -7.61 -6.26 25.44
N ASN A 973 -6.72 -5.42 24.91
CA ASN A 973 -5.47 -5.03 25.55
C ASN A 973 -5.41 -3.58 26.04
N THR A 974 -6.55 -2.88 26.04
CA THR A 974 -6.62 -1.48 26.50
C THR A 974 -6.10 -1.37 27.92
N LEU A 975 -5.04 -0.58 28.11
CA LEU A 975 -4.39 -0.30 29.40
C LEU A 975 -3.88 -1.55 30.14
N ASN A 976 -3.61 -2.64 29.43
CA ASN A 976 -3.32 -3.94 30.04
C ASN A 976 -1.97 -4.06 30.77
N THR A 977 -1.15 -3.02 30.77
CA THR A 977 0.04 -2.95 31.63
C THR A 977 0.07 -1.68 32.49
N ALA A 978 -1.05 -0.96 32.58
CA ALA A 978 -1.16 0.22 33.43
C ALA A 978 -1.21 -0.19 34.91
N VAL A 979 -0.60 0.64 35.76
CA VAL A 979 -0.61 0.44 37.22
C VAL A 979 -1.79 1.22 37.79
N ASN A 980 -2.68 0.53 38.51
CA ASN A 980 -3.76 1.16 39.24
C ASN A 980 -3.20 1.91 40.45
N ALA A 981 -3.44 3.21 40.52
CA ALA A 981 -2.91 4.08 41.58
C ALA A 981 -3.46 3.74 42.97
N GLU A 982 -4.65 3.14 43.07
CA GLU A 982 -5.28 2.83 44.36
C GLU A 982 -4.74 1.55 44.98
N THR A 983 -4.42 0.55 44.15
CA THR A 983 -3.99 -0.77 44.64
C THR A 983 -2.52 -1.08 44.38
N GLY A 984 -1.86 -0.33 43.49
CA GLY A 984 -0.50 -0.61 43.02
C GLY A 984 -0.41 -1.82 42.07
N GLU A 985 -1.55 -2.41 41.72
CA GLU A 985 -1.60 -3.62 40.88
C GLU A 985 -1.58 -3.27 39.38
N VAL A 986 -0.98 -4.14 38.58
CA VAL A 986 -0.92 -4.01 37.11
C VAL A 986 -2.14 -4.67 36.48
N ASN A 987 -2.84 -3.96 35.59
CA ASN A 987 -4.00 -4.46 34.85
C ASN A 987 -5.19 -4.91 35.73
N VAL A 988 -5.33 -4.35 36.93
CA VAL A 988 -6.45 -4.66 37.82
C VAL A 988 -7.35 -3.45 37.97
N ALA A 989 -8.65 -3.66 37.81
CA ALA A 989 -9.70 -2.68 38.08
C ALA A 989 -10.83 -3.32 38.88
N TYR A 990 -11.62 -2.47 39.54
CA TYR A 990 -12.74 -2.86 40.38
C TYR A 990 -14.01 -2.20 39.86
N ASP A 991 -15.05 -3.00 39.64
CA ASP A 991 -16.37 -2.50 39.24
C ASP A 991 -17.09 -1.83 40.43
N LEU A 992 -18.22 -1.19 40.17
CA LEU A 992 -18.96 -0.42 41.19
C LEU A 992 -19.52 -1.29 42.32
N ASP A 993 -19.71 -2.59 42.08
CA ASP A 993 -20.11 -3.59 43.07
C ASP A 993 -18.92 -4.15 43.89
N GLY A 994 -17.69 -3.71 43.59
CA GLY A 994 -16.46 -4.18 44.22
C GLY A 994 -15.85 -5.43 43.57
N SER A 995 -16.45 -5.98 42.50
CA SER A 995 -15.89 -7.12 41.80
C SER A 995 -14.58 -6.77 41.07
N GLN A 996 -13.58 -7.63 41.21
CA GLN A 996 -12.28 -7.48 40.57
C GLN A 996 -12.31 -8.05 39.14
N THR A 997 -11.69 -7.35 38.20
CA THR A 997 -11.52 -7.80 36.81
C THR A 997 -10.31 -7.08 36.20
N THR A 998 -9.96 -7.38 34.95
CA THR A 998 -8.93 -6.59 34.25
C THR A 998 -9.48 -5.25 33.74
N ILE A 999 -8.61 -4.26 33.54
CA ILE A 999 -9.01 -2.94 33.00
C ILE A 999 -9.79 -3.04 31.67
N PRO A 1000 -9.34 -3.79 30.64
CA PRO A 1000 -10.09 -3.89 29.38
C PRO A 1000 -11.42 -4.64 29.52
N GLU A 1001 -11.50 -5.66 30.39
CA GLU A 1001 -12.76 -6.36 30.66
C GLU A 1001 -13.78 -5.46 31.35
N LEU A 1002 -13.34 -4.62 32.30
CA LEU A 1002 -14.22 -3.64 32.93
C LEU A 1002 -14.76 -2.65 31.89
N GLY A 1003 -13.88 -2.15 31.01
CA GLY A 1003 -14.28 -1.27 29.90
C GLY A 1003 -15.31 -1.94 28.98
N ALA A 1004 -15.13 -3.23 28.66
CA ALA A 1004 -16.11 -3.99 27.87
C ALA A 1004 -17.45 -4.15 28.60
N ARG A 1005 -17.45 -4.53 29.88
CA ARG A 1005 -18.68 -4.64 30.69
C ARG A 1005 -19.42 -3.31 30.77
N TRP A 1006 -18.70 -2.20 30.95
CA TRP A 1006 -19.29 -0.87 31.00
C TRP A 1006 -19.85 -0.44 29.65
N LYS A 1007 -19.18 -0.75 28.54
CA LYS A 1007 -19.73 -0.58 27.20
C LYS A 1007 -21.06 -1.31 27.03
N ASP A 1008 -21.14 -2.58 27.44
CA ASP A 1008 -22.38 -3.38 27.34
C ASP A 1008 -23.52 -2.82 28.20
N ARG A 1009 -23.18 -2.15 29.30
CA ARG A 1009 -24.14 -1.44 30.18
C ARG A 1009 -24.48 -0.03 29.70
N GLY A 1010 -23.87 0.45 28.61
CA GLY A 1010 -24.01 1.84 28.16
C GLY A 1010 -23.37 2.88 29.10
N GLN A 1011 -22.45 2.46 29.97
CA GLN A 1011 -21.74 3.32 30.92
C GLN A 1011 -20.51 3.95 30.24
N GLU A 1012 -20.58 5.25 29.98
CA GLU A 1012 -19.44 6.02 29.48
C GLU A 1012 -18.45 6.35 30.60
N TRP A 1013 -17.17 6.52 30.24
CA TRP A 1013 -16.13 6.67 31.26
C TRP A 1013 -15.00 7.61 30.86
N LEU A 1014 -14.16 7.93 31.84
CA LEU A 1014 -12.90 8.64 31.67
C LEU A 1014 -11.73 7.92 32.38
N VAL A 1015 -10.51 8.24 31.94
CA VAL A 1015 -9.27 7.80 32.60
C VAL A 1015 -8.59 8.99 33.25
N VAL A 1016 -8.01 8.77 34.42
CA VAL A 1016 -7.15 9.74 35.11
C VAL A 1016 -5.71 9.24 35.11
N ALA A 1017 -4.73 10.07 34.72
CA ALA A 1017 -3.32 9.68 34.73
C ALA A 1017 -2.37 10.84 35.07
N GLU A 1018 -1.08 10.52 35.24
CA GLU A 1018 -0.03 11.48 35.60
C GLU A 1018 0.52 12.27 34.39
N HIS A 1019 1.84 12.49 34.32
CA HIS A 1019 2.51 13.28 33.30
C HIS A 1019 2.81 12.47 32.04
N ASN A 1020 2.91 13.18 30.92
CA ASN A 1020 3.32 12.68 29.61
C ASN A 1020 2.58 11.42 29.16
N TYR A 1021 1.27 11.37 29.41
CA TYR A 1021 0.42 10.24 29.07
C TYR A 1021 0.44 9.98 27.56
N GLY A 1022 0.67 8.73 27.17
CA GLY A 1022 0.77 8.31 25.77
C GLY A 1022 2.12 8.61 25.12
N GLU A 1023 3.21 8.67 25.90
CA GLU A 1023 4.58 8.75 25.36
C GLU A 1023 4.90 7.53 24.47
N GLY A 1024 5.70 7.72 23.42
CA GLY A 1024 6.26 6.63 22.61
C GLY A 1024 5.72 6.56 21.18
N SER A 1025 5.42 5.35 20.72
CA SER A 1025 5.06 5.05 19.32
C SER A 1025 3.81 5.79 18.84
N ALA A 1026 3.74 6.14 17.55
CA ALA A 1026 2.64 6.89 16.93
C ALA A 1026 1.31 6.11 16.76
N ARG A 1027 1.14 5.00 17.49
CA ARG A 1027 0.01 4.07 17.34
C ARG A 1027 -1.32 4.72 17.71
N GLU A 1028 -2.17 4.94 16.73
CA GLU A 1028 -3.53 5.46 16.94
C GLU A 1028 -4.46 4.49 17.70
N HIS A 1029 -4.13 3.19 17.74
CA HIS A 1029 -4.85 2.21 18.54
C HIS A 1029 -4.98 2.61 20.01
N ALA A 1030 -3.98 3.31 20.57
CA ALA A 1030 -4.04 3.81 21.93
C ALA A 1030 -5.18 4.84 22.16
N ALA A 1031 -5.70 5.46 21.11
CA ALA A 1031 -6.88 6.33 21.17
C ALA A 1031 -8.16 5.60 20.72
N LEU A 1032 -8.08 4.79 19.66
CA LEU A 1032 -9.22 4.03 19.13
C LEU A 1032 -9.78 3.03 20.14
N GLN A 1033 -8.92 2.34 20.89
CA GLN A 1033 -9.33 1.30 21.83
C GLN A 1033 -10.12 1.87 23.03
N PRO A 1034 -9.63 2.88 23.79
CA PRO A 1034 -10.47 3.57 24.76
C PRO A 1034 -11.79 4.04 24.17
N ARG A 1035 -11.75 4.69 22.99
CA ARG A 1035 -12.95 5.20 22.32
C ARG A 1035 -13.96 4.10 21.99
N TYR A 1036 -13.49 2.95 21.53
CA TYR A 1036 -14.30 1.76 21.21
C TYR A 1036 -14.95 1.15 22.45
N LEU A 1037 -14.26 1.20 23.59
CA LEU A 1037 -14.74 0.71 24.89
C LEU A 1037 -15.60 1.73 25.66
N GLY A 1038 -15.85 2.92 25.14
CA GLY A 1038 -16.75 3.91 25.75
C GLY A 1038 -16.08 5.09 26.44
N ALA A 1039 -14.77 5.28 26.28
CA ALA A 1039 -14.10 6.48 26.77
C ALA A 1039 -14.67 7.75 26.10
N ARG A 1040 -14.87 8.79 26.91
CA ARG A 1040 -15.22 10.14 26.45
C ARG A 1040 -14.14 11.15 26.74
N ILE A 1041 -13.46 11.01 27.87
CA ILE A 1041 -12.47 11.97 28.37
C ILE A 1041 -11.23 11.23 28.83
N VAL A 1042 -10.07 11.84 28.61
CA VAL A 1042 -8.82 11.47 29.28
C VAL A 1042 -8.34 12.70 30.02
N LEU A 1043 -8.19 12.60 31.35
CA LEU A 1043 -7.80 13.70 32.23
C LEU A 1043 -6.43 13.42 32.84
N VAL A 1044 -5.44 14.26 32.55
CA VAL A 1044 -4.05 13.98 32.94
C VAL A 1044 -3.31 15.21 33.43
N LYS A 1045 -2.11 15.05 33.99
CA LYS A 1045 -1.23 16.20 34.28
C LYS A 1045 -0.67 16.78 32.97
N SER A 1046 -0.23 15.92 32.05
CA SER A 1046 0.21 16.33 30.69
C SER A 1046 0.15 15.17 29.68
N PHE A 1047 0.10 15.49 28.38
CA PHE A 1047 0.08 14.53 27.26
C PHE A 1047 1.35 14.54 26.43
N ALA A 1048 1.63 13.42 25.76
CA ALA A 1048 2.51 13.40 24.59
C ALA A 1048 1.77 13.86 23.32
N ARG A 1049 2.45 14.65 22.47
CA ARG A 1049 1.86 15.35 21.29
C ARG A 1049 1.01 14.47 20.37
N ILE A 1050 1.57 13.36 19.89
CA ILE A 1050 0.91 12.49 18.90
C ILE A 1050 -0.33 11.85 19.52
N HIS A 1051 -0.21 11.36 20.75
CA HIS A 1051 -1.32 10.72 21.43
C HIS A 1051 -2.48 11.68 21.70
N GLU A 1052 -2.18 12.91 22.14
CA GLU A 1052 -3.18 13.97 22.31
C GLU A 1052 -3.96 14.25 21.01
N THR A 1053 -3.25 14.28 19.88
CA THR A 1053 -3.86 14.48 18.56
C THR A 1053 -4.74 13.30 18.19
N ASN A 1054 -4.26 12.07 18.36
CA ASN A 1054 -5.02 10.85 18.11
C ASN A 1054 -6.33 10.81 18.92
N LEU A 1055 -6.30 11.20 20.20
CA LEU A 1055 -7.53 11.28 21.03
C LEU A 1055 -8.58 12.20 20.39
N LYS A 1056 -8.18 13.42 20.01
CA LYS A 1056 -9.06 14.40 19.36
C LYS A 1056 -9.63 13.87 18.04
N LYS A 1057 -8.81 13.20 17.23
CA LYS A 1057 -9.24 12.59 15.96
C LYS A 1057 -10.30 11.50 16.17
N GLN A 1058 -10.23 10.76 17.26
CA GLN A 1058 -11.20 9.71 17.59
C GLN A 1058 -12.39 10.22 18.43
N GLY A 1059 -12.49 11.53 18.63
CA GLY A 1059 -13.60 12.15 19.39
C GLY A 1059 -13.53 11.92 20.90
N VAL A 1060 -12.35 11.57 21.44
CA VAL A 1060 -12.09 11.58 22.88
C VAL A 1060 -11.54 12.96 23.25
N VAL A 1061 -12.03 13.55 24.33
CA VAL A 1061 -11.61 14.89 24.78
C VAL A 1061 -10.39 14.78 25.70
N PRO A 1062 -9.21 15.28 25.29
CA PRO A 1062 -8.07 15.39 26.19
C PRO A 1062 -8.19 16.64 27.07
N LEU A 1063 -8.20 16.44 28.38
CA LEU A 1063 -8.18 17.50 29.39
C LEU A 1063 -6.92 17.38 30.24
N THR A 1064 -6.37 18.52 30.66
CA THR A 1064 -5.31 18.56 31.65
C THR A 1064 -5.76 19.27 32.92
N PHE A 1065 -5.24 18.86 34.07
CA PHE A 1065 -5.54 19.55 35.33
C PHE A 1065 -5.06 21.01 35.29
N ALA A 1066 -5.89 21.95 35.74
CA ALA A 1066 -5.44 23.34 35.90
C ALA A 1066 -4.39 23.44 37.01
N ASN A 1067 -4.59 22.67 38.08
CA ASN A 1067 -3.68 22.46 39.20
C ASN A 1067 -3.36 20.95 39.33
N GLU A 1068 -2.09 20.56 39.17
CA GLU A 1068 -1.70 19.15 39.16
C GLU A 1068 -2.00 18.40 40.47
N ALA A 1069 -2.11 19.11 41.61
CA ALA A 1069 -2.48 18.51 42.89
C ALA A 1069 -3.93 17.99 42.92
N ASP A 1070 -4.78 18.48 42.00
CA ASP A 1070 -6.17 18.03 41.89
C ASP A 1070 -6.27 16.57 41.39
N TYR A 1071 -5.17 16.00 40.87
CA TYR A 1071 -5.04 14.57 40.62
C TYR A 1071 -5.42 13.73 41.85
N ASP A 1072 -5.11 14.20 43.06
CA ASP A 1072 -5.43 13.50 44.31
C ASP A 1072 -6.90 13.63 44.74
N LEU A 1073 -7.66 14.54 44.11
CA LEU A 1073 -9.07 14.80 44.41
C LEU A 1073 -10.04 13.90 43.62
N ILE A 1074 -9.55 13.02 42.75
CA ILE A 1074 -10.37 12.12 41.91
C ILE A 1074 -9.86 10.68 42.00
N ASN A 1075 -10.78 9.72 42.13
CA ASN A 1075 -10.50 8.29 42.34
C ASN A 1075 -11.32 7.44 41.36
N ALA A 1076 -10.95 6.17 41.20
CA ALA A 1076 -11.67 5.18 40.41
C ALA A 1076 -13.10 4.97 40.94
N GLY A 1077 -14.06 4.86 40.02
CA GLY A 1077 -15.49 4.72 40.32
C GLY A 1077 -16.23 6.00 40.71
N ASP A 1078 -15.52 7.12 40.94
CA ASP A 1078 -16.17 8.43 41.15
C ASP A 1078 -17.05 8.80 39.94
N GLU A 1079 -18.16 9.48 40.20
CA GLU A 1079 -19.05 9.99 39.15
C GLU A 1079 -18.60 11.37 38.69
N VAL A 1080 -18.65 11.62 37.39
CA VAL A 1080 -18.20 12.87 36.79
C VAL A 1080 -19.25 13.46 35.87
N GLU A 1081 -19.46 14.76 36.02
CA GLU A 1081 -20.26 15.62 35.13
C GLU A 1081 -19.36 16.71 34.55
N THR A 1082 -19.51 17.02 33.27
CA THR A 1082 -18.76 18.11 32.63
C THR A 1082 -19.49 19.45 32.81
N ILE A 1083 -18.72 20.53 32.87
CA ILE A 1083 -19.23 21.91 32.94
C ILE A 1083 -18.50 22.73 31.89
N GLY A 1084 -19.25 23.27 30.92
CA GLY A 1084 -18.74 24.12 29.85
C GLY A 1084 -18.10 23.36 28.69
N LEU A 1085 -18.09 22.01 28.72
CA LEU A 1085 -17.43 21.22 27.68
C LEU A 1085 -18.17 21.33 26.35
N TYR A 1086 -19.49 21.18 26.37
CA TYR A 1086 -20.28 21.25 25.14
C TYR A 1086 -20.26 22.65 24.54
N ASP A 1087 -20.36 23.67 25.37
CA ASP A 1087 -20.26 25.07 24.96
C ASP A 1087 -18.89 25.40 24.37
N MET A 1088 -17.79 24.92 24.98
CA MET A 1088 -16.43 25.08 24.45
C MET A 1088 -16.29 24.45 23.06
N LEU A 1089 -16.84 23.25 22.85
CA LEU A 1089 -16.84 22.59 21.55
C LEU A 1089 -17.67 23.36 20.50
N LYS A 1090 -18.86 23.80 20.86
CA LYS A 1090 -19.73 24.61 19.97
C LYS A 1090 -19.13 25.98 19.64
N ASN A 1091 -18.39 26.55 20.58
CA ASN A 1091 -17.67 27.82 20.42
C ASN A 1091 -16.26 27.62 19.82
N GLN A 1092 -16.09 26.60 18.97
CA GLN A 1092 -14.90 26.40 18.15
C GLN A 1092 -13.60 26.22 18.96
N GLY A 1093 -13.69 25.48 20.07
CA GLY A 1093 -12.53 25.23 20.93
C GLY A 1093 -12.22 26.38 21.89
N ARG A 1094 -13.19 27.24 22.22
CA ARG A 1094 -13.01 28.39 23.11
C ARG A 1094 -13.98 28.36 24.27
N GLY A 1095 -13.46 28.39 25.49
CA GLY A 1095 -14.25 28.42 26.72
C GLY A 1095 -13.53 27.68 27.83
N ASP A 1096 -13.94 27.93 29.06
CA ASP A 1096 -13.40 27.21 30.21
C ASP A 1096 -14.15 25.89 30.42
N VAL A 1097 -13.41 24.85 30.78
CA VAL A 1097 -13.97 23.53 31.08
C VAL A 1097 -13.61 23.15 32.50
N SER A 1098 -14.60 22.71 33.26
CA SER A 1098 -14.40 22.09 34.57
C SER A 1098 -15.11 20.73 34.62
N ILE A 1099 -14.68 19.90 35.55
CA ILE A 1099 -15.38 18.65 35.87
C ILE A 1099 -15.90 18.72 37.30
N LYS A 1100 -17.13 18.25 37.50
CA LYS A 1100 -17.72 18.05 38.81
C LYS A 1100 -17.62 16.58 39.18
N VAL A 1101 -16.82 16.27 40.19
CA VAL A 1101 -16.60 14.92 40.69
C VAL A 1101 -17.50 14.70 41.91
N THR A 1102 -18.30 13.64 41.89
CA THR A 1102 -19.12 13.20 43.02
C THR A 1102 -18.55 11.90 43.58
N LYS A 1103 -18.08 11.96 44.83
CA LYS A 1103 -17.52 10.83 45.56
C LYS A 1103 -18.60 9.83 45.96
N LYS A 1104 -18.19 8.60 46.31
CA LYS A 1104 -19.08 7.59 46.91
C LYS A 1104 -19.77 8.07 48.21
N SER A 1105 -19.16 9.01 48.93
CA SER A 1105 -19.74 9.63 50.13
C SER A 1105 -20.87 10.63 49.83
N GLY A 1106 -21.06 11.02 48.56
CA GLY A 1106 -21.93 12.12 48.14
C GLY A 1106 -21.26 13.50 48.14
N GLU A 1107 -20.01 13.60 48.58
CA GLU A 1107 -19.23 14.84 48.50
C GLU A 1107 -18.96 15.22 47.03
N THR A 1108 -19.13 16.50 46.70
CA THR A 1108 -18.87 17.01 45.36
C THR A 1108 -17.72 18.00 45.34
N VAL A 1109 -16.80 17.85 44.40
CA VAL A 1109 -15.70 18.80 44.15
C VAL A 1109 -15.71 19.23 42.69
N ILE A 1110 -15.47 20.52 42.44
CA ILE A 1110 -15.31 21.06 41.09
C ILE A 1110 -13.81 21.22 40.84
N ILE A 1111 -13.32 20.57 39.79
CA ILE A 1111 -11.91 20.60 39.38
C ILE A 1111 -11.82 21.39 38.06
N PRO A 1112 -11.16 22.57 38.06
CA PRO A 1112 -10.88 23.31 36.84
C PRO A 1112 -9.89 22.54 35.96
N THR A 1113 -10.11 22.58 34.64
CA THR A 1113 -9.25 21.91 33.66
C THR A 1113 -8.74 22.88 32.60
N LYS A 1114 -7.75 22.44 31.82
CA LYS A 1114 -7.23 23.10 30.63
C LYS A 1114 -7.39 22.16 29.44
N HIS A 1115 -7.39 22.72 28.24
CA HIS A 1115 -7.43 21.96 27.00
C HIS A 1115 -6.69 22.71 25.88
N ALA A 1116 -6.27 21.99 24.85
CA ALA A 1116 -5.63 22.55 23.65
C ALA A 1116 -6.40 22.14 22.40
N VAL A 1117 -7.72 22.38 22.37
CA VAL A 1117 -8.61 22.00 21.28
C VAL A 1117 -8.73 23.15 20.28
N SER A 1118 -8.35 22.93 19.02
CA SER A 1118 -8.53 23.90 17.94
C SER A 1118 -9.96 23.93 17.41
N LYS A 1119 -10.27 24.91 16.55
CA LYS A 1119 -11.55 25.03 15.85
C LYS A 1119 -11.93 23.76 15.10
N ASP A 1120 -11.00 23.21 14.32
CA ASP A 1120 -11.25 22.02 13.52
C ASP A 1120 -11.36 20.76 14.39
N GLN A 1121 -10.54 20.68 15.44
CA GLN A 1121 -10.60 19.60 16.43
C GLN A 1121 -11.92 19.57 17.21
N ALA A 1122 -12.48 20.73 17.54
CA ALA A 1122 -13.83 20.80 18.12
C ALA A 1122 -14.89 20.22 17.15
N GLY A 1123 -14.74 20.49 15.85
CA GLY A 1123 -15.57 19.89 14.80
C GLY A 1123 -15.43 18.36 14.72
N PHE A 1124 -14.20 17.82 14.84
CA PHE A 1124 -13.96 16.38 14.87
C PHE A 1124 -14.65 15.71 16.05
N ILE A 1125 -14.49 16.29 17.25
CA ILE A 1125 -15.09 15.77 18.47
C ILE A 1125 -16.62 15.77 18.36
N LEU A 1126 -17.23 16.89 17.94
CA LEU A 1126 -18.68 17.00 17.76
C LEU A 1126 -19.21 15.98 16.74
N ALA A 1127 -18.49 15.74 15.65
CA ALA A 1127 -18.88 14.75 14.65
C ALA A 1127 -18.75 13.29 15.13
N GLY A 1128 -18.09 13.06 16.27
CA GLY A 1128 -17.78 11.74 16.82
C GLY A 1128 -16.36 11.26 16.47
N SER A 1129 -15.81 11.74 15.36
CA SER A 1129 -14.42 11.57 14.93
C SER A 1129 -14.10 12.53 13.77
N ALA A 1130 -12.81 12.72 13.48
CA ALA A 1130 -12.38 13.44 12.28
C ALA A 1130 -12.89 12.74 11.00
N LEU A 1131 -12.86 11.41 10.99
CA LEU A 1131 -13.30 10.59 9.88
C LEU A 1131 -14.78 10.80 9.53
N ASN A 1132 -15.64 10.89 10.54
CA ASN A 1132 -17.06 11.19 10.36
C ASN A 1132 -17.27 12.55 9.70
N LEU A 1133 -16.46 13.54 10.07
CA LEU A 1133 -16.53 14.88 9.48
C LEU A 1133 -16.06 14.88 8.02
N LEU A 1134 -14.97 14.17 7.73
CA LEU A 1134 -14.40 14.06 6.37
C LEU A 1134 -15.34 13.33 5.43
N SER A 1135 -15.93 12.20 5.86
CA SER A 1135 -16.92 11.44 5.09
C SER A 1135 -18.14 12.30 4.72
N LYS A 1136 -18.66 13.09 5.67
CA LYS A 1136 -19.75 14.05 5.40
C LYS A 1136 -19.37 15.11 4.36
N ARG A 1137 -18.15 15.67 4.44
CA ARG A 1137 -17.67 16.67 3.47
C ARG A 1137 -17.48 16.10 2.07
N ALA A 1138 -16.97 14.86 1.97
CA ALA A 1138 -16.82 14.17 0.70
C ALA A 1138 -18.18 13.94 0.02
N ALA A 1139 -19.19 13.47 0.78
CA ALA A 1139 -20.54 13.26 0.26
C ALA A 1139 -21.25 14.53 -0.22
N THR A 1140 -20.90 15.71 0.31
CA THR A 1140 -21.43 17.00 -0.16
C THR A 1140 -20.67 17.60 -1.35
N SER A 1141 -19.48 17.08 -1.67
CA SER A 1141 -18.62 17.60 -2.75
C SER A 1141 -18.69 16.76 -4.04
N SER A 1142 -19.21 15.52 -3.93
CA SER A 1142 -19.64 14.65 -5.04
C SER A 1142 -21.08 14.97 -5.43
#